data_AF-A0A7K2WKJ6-F1
#
_entry.id   AF-A0A7K2WKJ6-F1
#
_cell.length_a   1.000
_cell.length_b   1.000
_cell.length_c   1.000
_cell.angle_alpha   90.00
_cell.angle_beta   90.00
_cell.angle_gamma   90.00
#
_symmetry.space_group_name_H-M   'P 1'
#
loop_
_entity.id
_entity.type
_entity.pdbx_description
1 polymer ?
#
loop_
_entity_poly.entity_id
_entity_poly.type
_entity_poly.pdbx_seq_one_letter_code
_entity_poly.pdbx_strand_id
1 'polypeptide(L)'
;MDVLSAEERDAFKRGAWNLRPASPDEPVLRLADPGAPAGGHSHLARSSSLEFAPRPLPYADLCALLARLRASDSDGRERRGYPSAGDTYAVHAYLVVRVGAVESLPGGAYYYDPAEHALRLLNPAPAIDRTAHFFYNRPLFDQAAFELYLISQPQGIEPLYGKDAERYLLLEAGYMGQLLMEAQQDTGVGLCPIGSVAFDTIRDQLRLDDGQRFLQSFLGGPLTDRPADLADPAEPAPARVPASGRDVTVTPAAVIGLAGRYPDAATPDQFWRHLADGRRSIAAPSADRAAEVGAVPGGYLADIDGFDSGLFRLSPAEAATLDPQLRQLLHAVRQCLEDAGHTTESLRRAAPRVGVYVATMWNDHQHVGAADWERTGRAEVSAIASDIPNRISHIFGFRGPSIAVNTSCSSSLTALHLALEALHRGDCDAAVVGAANLIAHPYHTALLEGLGLVAPDGIAGAFDDNASGWSPGEGVGALLLRRVEDARRDGDHVHGVVEGTWIDFAGGSGRFGAPDVTAFRDAMARTLDRAGVTVDDVSYVECAATGASFADAAEVEALGGLFHARAGDPVLIGTVKSAIGHLEAASGLAQVTKTLLQLRHRSIAPTPTAGRLSRLVDWDALPVRLADRPMPWRSPDGAAP
;
A
#
# COMPACT_ATOMS: atom_id res chain seq x y z
N MET A 1 0.62 29.91 -16.65
CA MET A 1 0.67 31.20 -17.38
C MET A 1 1.46 30.90 -18.63
N ASP A 2 0.86 31.01 -19.82
CA ASP A 2 1.54 30.63 -21.06
C ASP A 2 2.76 31.54 -21.31
N VAL A 3 3.93 30.94 -21.53
CA VAL A 3 5.22 31.64 -21.60
C VAL A 3 5.40 32.41 -22.92
N LEU A 4 4.69 32.01 -23.97
CA LEU A 4 4.72 32.59 -25.31
C LEU A 4 3.33 33.01 -25.78
N SER A 5 3.26 34.13 -26.52
CA SER A 5 2.04 34.55 -27.23
C SER A 5 1.63 33.52 -28.30
N ALA A 6 0.40 33.61 -28.81
CA ALA A 6 -0.10 32.68 -29.82
C ALA A 6 0.73 32.69 -31.12
N GLU A 7 1.17 33.87 -31.58
CA GLU A 7 2.01 34.01 -32.78
C GLU A 7 3.42 33.43 -32.57
N GLU A 8 4.02 33.66 -31.40
CA GLU A 8 5.33 33.10 -31.02
C GLU A 8 5.28 31.57 -30.89
N ARG A 9 4.17 31.04 -30.36
CA ARG A 9 3.92 29.60 -30.25
C ARG A 9 3.82 28.93 -31.62
N ASP A 10 3.08 29.53 -32.55
CA ASP A 10 2.96 28.99 -33.91
C ASP A 10 4.28 29.09 -34.68
N ALA A 11 5.06 30.16 -34.46
CA ALA A 11 6.40 30.29 -35.03
C ALA A 11 7.38 29.26 -34.47
N PHE A 12 7.33 29.00 -33.16
CA PHE A 12 8.13 27.99 -32.50
C PHE A 12 7.82 26.59 -33.02
N LYS A 13 6.54 26.23 -33.15
CA LYS A 13 6.10 24.93 -33.70
C LYS A 13 6.55 24.72 -35.15
N ARG A 14 6.56 25.77 -35.99
CA ARG A 14 7.08 25.69 -37.37
C ARG A 14 8.59 25.41 -37.44
N GLY A 15 9.32 25.69 -36.36
CA GLY A 15 10.76 25.41 -36.29
C GLY A 15 11.10 23.93 -36.10
N ALA A 16 10.12 23.08 -35.79
CA ALA A 16 10.29 21.63 -35.63
C ALA A 16 11.47 21.22 -34.72
N TRP A 17 11.70 21.99 -33.65
CA TRP A 17 12.78 21.78 -32.65
C TRP A 17 12.66 20.44 -31.91
N ASN A 18 11.51 19.81 -32.01
CA ASN A 18 11.22 18.47 -31.53
C ASN A 18 11.76 17.37 -32.44
N LEU A 19 12.17 17.64 -33.68
CA LEU A 19 12.69 16.62 -34.58
C LEU A 19 14.22 16.55 -34.51
N ARG A 20 14.75 15.33 -34.56
CA ARG A 20 16.18 15.13 -34.75
C ARG A 20 16.58 15.54 -36.18
N PRO A 21 17.57 16.42 -36.38
CA PRO A 21 18.03 16.79 -37.71
C PRO A 21 18.53 15.56 -38.50
N ALA A 22 18.10 15.42 -39.74
CA ALA A 22 18.57 14.33 -40.60
C ALA A 22 20.05 14.53 -40.96
N SER A 23 20.88 13.50 -40.75
CA SER A 23 22.25 13.47 -41.27
C SER A 23 22.29 12.74 -42.62
N PRO A 24 22.93 13.30 -43.66
CA PRO A 24 23.00 12.68 -44.99
C PRO A 24 23.66 11.29 -45.01
N ASP A 25 24.48 10.99 -44.00
CA ASP A 25 25.31 9.78 -43.93
C ASP A 25 24.63 8.61 -43.18
N GLU A 26 23.38 8.78 -42.75
CA GLU A 26 22.65 7.75 -41.98
C GLU A 26 21.81 6.86 -42.91
N PRO A 27 22.09 5.54 -42.96
CA PRO A 27 21.26 4.61 -43.69
C PRO A 27 19.82 4.60 -43.16
N VAL A 28 18.85 4.77 -44.06
CA VAL A 28 17.41 4.78 -43.74
C VAL A 28 16.78 3.46 -44.16
N LEU A 29 16.19 2.75 -43.21
CA LEU A 29 15.41 1.54 -43.44
C LEU A 29 13.92 1.85 -43.25
N ARG A 30 13.17 1.88 -44.36
CA ARG A 30 11.72 2.09 -44.29
C ARG A 30 11.02 0.84 -43.77
N LEU A 31 10.14 1.01 -42.79
CA LEU A 31 9.38 -0.08 -42.20
C LEU A 31 8.13 -0.37 -43.06
N ALA A 32 7.70 -1.63 -43.07
CA ALA A 32 6.51 -2.03 -43.80
C ALA A 32 5.24 -1.54 -43.06
N ASP A 33 4.25 -1.03 -43.81
CA ASP A 33 2.98 -0.62 -43.22
C ASP A 33 2.10 -1.86 -42.91
N PRO A 34 1.77 -2.13 -41.65
CA PRO A 34 0.92 -3.27 -41.27
C PRO A 34 -0.57 -3.08 -41.62
N GLY A 35 -1.00 -1.91 -42.10
CA GLY A 35 -2.41 -1.56 -42.30
C GLY A 35 -3.05 -0.91 -41.06
N ALA A 36 -4.37 -0.69 -41.08
CA ALA A 36 -5.09 -0.16 -39.92
C ALA A 36 -5.09 -1.19 -38.77
N PRO A 37 -4.90 -0.78 -37.50
CA PRO A 37 -4.96 -1.69 -36.37
C PRO A 37 -6.33 -2.39 -36.32
N ALA A 38 -6.33 -3.70 -36.09
CA ALA A 38 -7.57 -4.46 -35.92
C ALA A 38 -8.35 -3.85 -34.74
N GLY A 39 -9.56 -3.36 -35.02
CA GLY A 39 -10.44 -2.80 -34.00
C GLY A 39 -10.99 -3.92 -33.13
N GLY A 40 -10.36 -4.12 -31.96
CA GLY A 40 -10.78 -5.07 -30.95
C GLY A 40 -9.90 -4.90 -29.71
N HIS A 41 -10.28 -3.99 -28.82
CA HIS A 41 -9.54 -3.78 -27.57
C HIS A 41 -9.83 -4.92 -26.59
N SER A 42 -9.12 -6.04 -26.72
CA SER A 42 -9.07 -7.03 -25.65
C SER A 42 -8.19 -6.47 -24.53
N HIS A 43 -8.79 -5.82 -23.54
CA HIS A 43 -8.10 -5.26 -22.37
C HIS A 43 -7.49 -6.34 -21.44
N LEU A 44 -7.64 -7.62 -21.78
CA LEU A 44 -7.37 -8.77 -20.91
C LEU A 44 -5.89 -9.18 -20.80
N ALA A 45 -4.97 -8.55 -21.53
CA ALA A 45 -3.58 -9.02 -21.60
C ALA A 45 -2.52 -7.89 -21.54
N ARG A 46 -2.75 -6.85 -20.72
CA ARG A 46 -1.71 -5.90 -20.32
C ARG A 46 -0.75 -6.57 -19.32
N SER A 47 0.22 -7.32 -19.81
CA SER A 47 1.26 -7.96 -18.99
C SER A 47 2.65 -7.52 -19.43
N SER A 48 3.56 -7.38 -18.47
CA SER A 48 4.99 -7.23 -18.77
C SER A 48 5.57 -8.60 -19.09
N SER A 49 6.19 -8.75 -20.25
CA SER A 49 6.77 -10.02 -20.69
C SER A 49 8.12 -10.26 -20.01
N LEU A 50 8.14 -11.09 -18.98
CA LEU A 50 9.37 -11.40 -18.22
C LEU A 50 10.22 -12.53 -18.83
N GLU A 51 9.75 -13.12 -19.94
CA GLU A 51 10.45 -14.15 -20.71
C GLU A 51 10.21 -13.90 -22.21
N PHE A 52 11.21 -14.19 -23.04
CA PHE A 52 11.11 -14.11 -24.50
C PHE A 52 11.40 -15.48 -25.12
N ALA A 53 10.68 -15.82 -26.19
CA ALA A 53 10.90 -17.06 -26.89
C ALA A 53 12.33 -17.10 -27.49
N PRO A 54 13.04 -18.24 -27.42
CA PRO A 54 14.41 -18.37 -27.93
C PRO A 54 14.42 -18.52 -29.47
N ARG A 55 13.87 -17.55 -30.18
CA ARG A 55 13.80 -17.48 -31.65
C ARG A 55 14.02 -16.02 -32.10
N PRO A 56 14.45 -15.78 -33.35
CA PRO A 56 14.45 -14.42 -33.89
C PRO A 56 13.05 -13.81 -33.89
N LEU A 57 12.97 -12.49 -33.64
CA LEU A 57 11.74 -11.73 -33.75
C LEU A 57 11.42 -11.48 -35.24
N PRO A 58 10.20 -11.82 -35.72
CA PRO A 58 9.81 -11.52 -37.09
C PRO A 58 9.86 -10.02 -37.40
N TYR A 59 10.40 -9.65 -38.56
CA TYR A 59 10.53 -8.24 -38.99
C TYR A 59 9.18 -7.51 -39.02
N ALA A 60 8.14 -8.19 -39.51
CA ALA A 60 6.80 -7.64 -39.62
C ALA A 60 6.19 -7.30 -38.26
N ASP A 61 6.47 -8.12 -37.24
CA ASP A 61 5.99 -7.92 -35.87
C ASP A 61 6.62 -6.65 -35.26
N LEU A 62 7.94 -6.44 -35.47
CA LEU A 62 8.62 -5.22 -35.04
C LEU A 62 8.11 -3.97 -35.79
N CYS A 63 7.89 -4.07 -37.11
CA CYS A 63 7.27 -2.99 -37.89
C CYS A 63 5.91 -2.60 -37.31
N ALA A 64 5.08 -3.60 -37.00
CA ALA A 64 3.74 -3.39 -36.47
C ALA A 64 3.73 -2.76 -35.07
N LEU A 65 4.70 -3.11 -34.21
CA LEU A 65 4.89 -2.48 -32.91
C LEU A 65 5.25 -1.00 -33.06
N LEU A 66 6.25 -0.68 -33.89
CA LEU A 66 6.70 0.70 -34.09
C LEU A 66 5.66 1.57 -34.81
N ALA A 67 4.81 0.96 -35.65
CA ALA A 67 3.72 1.65 -36.33
C ALA A 67 2.73 2.30 -35.35
N ARG A 68 2.68 1.85 -34.09
CA ARG A 68 1.90 2.51 -33.03
C ARG A 68 2.36 3.93 -32.75
N LEU A 69 3.65 4.20 -32.89
CA LEU A 69 4.24 5.52 -32.64
C LEU A 69 4.27 6.43 -33.87
N ARG A 70 3.78 5.97 -35.04
CA ARG A 70 3.88 6.74 -36.30
C ARG A 70 3.01 8.00 -36.29
N ALA A 71 3.42 8.97 -37.09
CA ALA A 71 2.62 10.13 -37.42
C ALA A 71 1.51 9.76 -38.44
N SER A 72 0.39 10.46 -38.34
CA SER A 72 -0.76 10.35 -39.24
C SER A 72 -1.34 11.75 -39.48
N ASP A 73 -1.90 11.99 -40.66
CA ASP A 73 -2.60 13.24 -40.95
C ASP A 73 -4.08 13.10 -40.56
N SER A 74 -4.55 13.98 -39.66
CA SER A 74 -5.94 14.08 -39.26
C SER A 74 -6.34 15.55 -39.17
N ASP A 75 -7.34 15.93 -39.98
CA ASP A 75 -7.85 17.30 -40.11
C ASP A 75 -6.77 18.32 -40.52
N GLY A 76 -5.80 17.92 -41.36
CA GLY A 76 -4.72 18.78 -41.83
C GLY A 76 -3.66 19.10 -40.76
N ARG A 77 -3.59 18.27 -39.70
CA ARG A 77 -2.59 18.34 -38.63
C ARG A 77 -1.94 16.97 -38.45
N GLU A 78 -0.63 16.99 -38.25
CA GLU A 78 0.11 15.79 -37.84
C GLU A 78 -0.33 15.37 -36.43
N ARG A 79 -0.80 14.13 -36.30
CA ARG A 79 -1.19 13.52 -35.02
C ARG A 79 -0.54 12.16 -34.86
N ARG A 80 -0.27 11.78 -33.61
CA ARG A 80 0.23 10.44 -33.25
C ARG A 80 -0.80 9.70 -32.41
N GLY A 81 -0.62 8.39 -32.25
CA GLY A 81 -1.47 7.55 -31.38
C GLY A 81 -1.35 7.85 -29.88
N TYR A 82 -0.59 8.88 -29.50
CA TYR A 82 -0.38 9.32 -28.13
C TYR A 82 -0.44 10.86 -28.05
N PRO A 83 -0.90 11.44 -26.94
CA PRO A 83 -0.96 12.88 -26.76
C PRO A 83 0.42 13.47 -26.51
N SER A 84 0.62 14.72 -26.93
CA SER A 84 1.79 15.53 -26.59
C SER A 84 1.37 16.96 -26.26
N ALA A 85 2.00 17.56 -25.25
CA ALA A 85 1.68 18.92 -24.84
C ALA A 85 1.99 19.90 -25.98
N GLY A 86 0.93 20.59 -26.43
CA GLY A 86 1.03 21.55 -27.52
C GLY A 86 1.39 20.92 -28.86
N ASP A 87 1.14 19.61 -29.07
CA ASP A 87 1.50 18.88 -30.28
C ASP A 87 3.01 18.98 -30.60
N THR A 88 3.86 19.07 -29.55
CA THR A 88 5.31 19.22 -29.71
C THR A 88 5.99 17.90 -30.03
N TYR A 89 5.46 16.77 -29.57
CA TYR A 89 6.00 15.43 -29.73
C TYR A 89 7.50 15.35 -29.45
N ALA A 90 7.87 15.80 -28.25
CA ALA A 90 9.25 16.02 -27.84
C ALA A 90 9.89 14.78 -27.18
N VAL A 91 9.29 13.59 -27.32
CA VAL A 91 9.89 12.32 -26.90
C VAL A 91 10.28 11.48 -28.13
N HIS A 92 11.52 11.01 -28.14
CA HIS A 92 12.12 10.21 -29.21
C HIS A 92 12.26 8.74 -28.80
N ALA A 93 12.06 7.85 -29.77
CA ALA A 93 12.24 6.41 -29.59
C ALA A 93 13.54 5.94 -30.27
N TYR A 94 14.42 5.30 -29.51
CA TYR A 94 15.67 4.73 -29.98
C TYR A 94 15.69 3.22 -29.73
N LEU A 95 16.18 2.45 -30.69
CA LEU A 95 16.26 1.00 -30.59
C LEU A 95 17.70 0.53 -30.66
N VAL A 96 18.05 -0.46 -29.84
CA VAL A 96 19.31 -1.19 -29.97
C VAL A 96 18.98 -2.65 -30.27
N VAL A 97 19.33 -3.11 -31.46
CA VAL A 97 18.98 -4.44 -31.96
C VAL A 97 20.19 -5.35 -31.86
N ARG A 98 20.01 -6.51 -31.21
CA ARG A 98 21.03 -7.54 -31.10
C ARG A 98 21.25 -8.22 -32.46
N VAL A 99 22.52 -8.47 -32.81
CA VAL A 99 22.88 -9.12 -34.07
C VAL A 99 22.15 -10.46 -34.22
N GLY A 100 21.39 -10.62 -35.31
CA GLY A 100 20.66 -11.84 -35.65
C GLY A 100 19.39 -12.08 -34.83
N ALA A 101 18.99 -11.14 -33.97
CA ALA A 101 17.83 -11.31 -33.09
C ALA A 101 16.51 -10.82 -33.69
N VAL A 102 16.55 -10.01 -34.75
CA VAL A 102 15.38 -9.62 -35.54
C VAL A 102 15.61 -10.08 -36.98
N GLU A 103 14.63 -10.75 -37.57
CA GLU A 103 14.73 -11.25 -38.95
C GLU A 103 14.96 -10.09 -39.92
N SER A 104 15.88 -10.25 -40.88
CA SER A 104 16.14 -9.29 -41.96
C SER A 104 16.54 -7.86 -41.54
N LEU A 105 16.74 -7.59 -40.23
CA LEU A 105 17.22 -6.31 -39.70
C LEU A 105 18.64 -6.51 -39.13
N PRO A 106 19.65 -5.76 -39.61
CA PRO A 106 20.99 -5.81 -39.03
C PRO A 106 20.99 -5.45 -37.54
N GLY A 107 21.98 -5.95 -36.79
CA GLY A 107 22.22 -5.44 -35.44
C GLY A 107 22.77 -4.03 -35.48
N GLY A 108 22.40 -3.19 -34.51
CA GLY A 108 22.79 -1.78 -34.49
C GLY A 108 21.95 -0.94 -33.54
N ALA A 109 22.37 0.31 -33.34
CA ALA A 109 21.57 1.35 -32.69
C ALA A 109 20.87 2.21 -33.74
N TYR A 110 19.58 2.45 -33.53
CA TYR A 110 18.69 3.10 -34.48
C TYR A 110 17.88 4.21 -33.80
N TYR A 111 17.62 5.28 -34.53
CA TYR A 111 16.56 6.23 -34.21
C TYR A 111 15.31 5.84 -35.02
N TYR A 112 14.15 5.78 -34.35
CA TYR A 112 12.88 5.60 -35.04
C TYR A 112 12.31 6.96 -35.45
N ASP A 113 12.16 7.15 -36.76
CA ASP A 113 11.53 8.31 -37.37
C ASP A 113 10.02 8.08 -37.50
N PRO A 114 9.19 8.72 -36.66
CA PRO A 114 7.75 8.53 -36.68
C PRO A 114 7.08 9.16 -37.90
N ALA A 115 7.69 10.15 -38.55
CA ALA A 115 7.13 10.83 -39.71
C ALA A 115 7.29 10.01 -40.99
N GLU A 116 8.47 9.40 -41.18
CA GLU A 116 8.74 8.52 -42.32
C GLU A 116 8.40 7.04 -42.04
N HIS A 117 8.04 6.70 -40.81
CA HIS A 117 7.93 5.31 -40.33
C HIS A 117 9.16 4.49 -40.74
N ALA A 118 10.33 4.96 -40.30
CA ALA A 118 11.63 4.42 -40.72
C ALA A 118 12.62 4.32 -39.56
N LEU A 119 13.57 3.40 -39.65
CA LEU A 119 14.73 3.32 -38.75
C LEU A 119 15.95 3.97 -39.40
N ARG A 120 16.58 4.90 -38.71
CA ARG A 120 17.85 5.53 -39.12
C ARG A 120 18.99 4.89 -38.34
N LEU A 121 19.93 4.24 -39.03
CA LEU A 121 21.06 3.56 -38.39
C LEU A 121 22.08 4.59 -37.87
N LEU A 122 22.29 4.61 -36.55
CA LEU A 122 23.20 5.53 -35.86
C LEU A 122 24.56 4.89 -35.61
N ASN A 123 24.56 3.65 -35.12
CA ASN A 123 25.78 2.92 -34.81
C ASN A 123 25.61 1.45 -35.24
N PRO A 124 26.41 0.94 -36.20
CA PRO A 124 26.30 -0.45 -36.67
C PRO A 124 26.81 -1.49 -35.65
N ALA A 125 27.56 -1.08 -34.62
CA ALA A 125 28.13 -1.97 -33.63
C ALA A 125 28.11 -1.30 -32.24
N PRO A 126 26.93 -1.10 -31.64
CA PRO A 126 26.82 -0.47 -30.32
C PRO A 126 27.44 -1.37 -29.25
N ALA A 127 28.27 -0.79 -28.39
CA ALA A 127 28.94 -1.48 -27.29
C ALA A 127 28.16 -1.28 -25.98
N ILE A 128 26.96 -1.87 -25.87
CA ILE A 128 26.17 -1.85 -24.63
C ILE A 128 26.50 -3.10 -23.81
N ASP A 129 27.17 -2.88 -22.67
CA ASP A 129 27.49 -3.94 -21.74
C ASP A 129 26.28 -4.30 -20.86
N ARG A 130 26.11 -5.59 -20.53
CA ARG A 130 25.01 -6.06 -19.68
C ARG A 130 24.96 -5.40 -18.30
N THR A 131 26.08 -4.84 -17.82
CA THR A 131 26.14 -4.11 -16.55
C THR A 131 25.47 -2.74 -16.60
N ALA A 132 25.14 -2.24 -17.79
CA ALA A 132 24.28 -1.07 -17.95
C ALA A 132 22.88 -1.30 -17.36
N HIS A 133 22.48 -2.56 -17.19
CA HIS A 133 21.25 -2.96 -16.52
C HIS A 133 21.53 -3.43 -15.07
N PHE A 134 20.60 -3.09 -14.17
CA PHE A 134 20.56 -3.62 -12.82
C PHE A 134 20.54 -5.14 -12.82
N PHE A 135 21.14 -5.76 -11.80
CA PHE A 135 21.40 -7.20 -11.76
C PHE A 135 20.17 -8.08 -12.03
N TYR A 136 18.98 -7.65 -11.60
CA TYR A 136 17.72 -8.35 -11.80
C TYR A 136 17.19 -8.27 -13.25
N ASN A 137 17.57 -7.25 -14.03
CA ASN A 137 17.20 -7.11 -15.45
C ASN A 137 18.16 -7.86 -16.39
N ARG A 138 19.35 -8.25 -15.90
CA ARG A 138 20.40 -8.86 -16.74
C ARG A 138 19.99 -10.21 -17.35
N PRO A 139 19.26 -11.11 -16.65
CA PRO A 139 18.78 -12.34 -17.26
C PRO A 139 17.80 -12.08 -18.41
N LEU A 140 16.97 -11.05 -18.29
CA LEU A 140 16.03 -10.66 -19.34
C LEU A 140 16.75 -9.98 -20.51
N PHE A 141 17.75 -9.14 -20.23
CA PHE A 141 18.60 -8.54 -21.25
C PHE A 141 19.27 -9.59 -22.13
N ASP A 142 19.78 -10.67 -21.54
CA ASP A 142 20.43 -11.76 -22.27
C ASP A 142 19.49 -12.45 -23.26
N GLN A 143 18.18 -12.45 -22.96
CA GLN A 143 17.14 -13.05 -23.80
C GLN A 143 16.54 -12.06 -24.82
N ALA A 144 16.70 -10.75 -24.57
CA ALA A 144 16.08 -9.70 -25.38
C ALA A 144 16.65 -9.65 -26.80
N ALA A 145 15.75 -9.47 -27.77
CA ALA A 145 16.10 -9.24 -29.16
C ALA A 145 16.49 -7.77 -29.41
N PHE A 146 15.87 -6.84 -28.68
CA PHE A 146 16.19 -5.43 -28.75
C PHE A 146 15.94 -4.70 -27.42
N GLU A 147 16.52 -3.53 -27.31
CA GLU A 147 16.26 -2.54 -26.26
C GLU A 147 15.57 -1.34 -26.90
N LEU A 148 14.61 -0.74 -26.19
CA LEU A 148 13.91 0.46 -26.63
C LEU A 148 14.05 1.55 -25.57
N TYR A 149 14.45 2.74 -25.99
CA TYR A 149 14.73 3.90 -25.15
C TYR A 149 13.86 5.07 -25.55
N LEU A 150 13.12 5.63 -24.59
CA LEU A 150 12.36 6.87 -24.73
C LEU A 150 13.16 8.01 -24.12
N ILE A 151 13.56 8.96 -24.97
CA ILE A 151 14.49 10.05 -24.64
C ILE A 151 13.80 11.39 -24.88
N SER A 152 13.91 12.32 -23.95
CA SER A 152 13.35 13.66 -24.10
C SER A 152 14.17 14.51 -25.06
N GLN A 153 13.50 15.42 -25.77
CA GLN A 153 14.07 16.54 -26.52
C GLN A 153 13.61 17.87 -25.90
N PRO A 154 14.24 18.33 -24.80
CA PRO A 154 13.69 19.44 -24.02
C PRO A 154 13.61 20.76 -24.80
N GLN A 155 14.50 20.98 -25.77
CA GLN A 155 14.46 22.14 -26.66
C GLN A 155 13.15 22.27 -27.44
N GLY A 156 12.42 21.17 -27.65
CA GLY A 156 11.12 21.15 -28.33
C GLY A 156 9.93 21.53 -27.44
N ILE A 157 10.11 21.69 -26.12
CA ILE A 157 9.00 21.86 -25.17
C ILE A 157 9.26 22.87 -24.05
N GLU A 158 10.51 23.01 -23.58
CA GLU A 158 10.90 23.94 -22.51
C GLU A 158 10.56 25.41 -22.83
N PRO A 159 10.76 25.94 -24.05
CA PRO A 159 10.40 27.32 -24.36
C PRO A 159 8.89 27.61 -24.25
N LEU A 160 8.04 26.58 -24.34
CA LEU A 160 6.58 26.71 -24.25
C LEU A 160 6.07 26.60 -22.81
N TYR A 161 6.68 25.73 -22.01
CA TYR A 161 6.13 25.31 -20.71
C TYR A 161 7.07 25.55 -19.52
N GLY A 162 8.28 26.04 -19.74
CA GLY A 162 9.27 26.32 -18.70
C GLY A 162 9.48 25.10 -17.80
N LYS A 163 9.33 25.30 -16.48
CA LYS A 163 9.49 24.24 -15.47
C LYS A 163 8.51 23.07 -15.61
N ASP A 164 7.37 23.25 -16.26
CA ASP A 164 6.37 22.19 -16.42
C ASP A 164 6.68 21.27 -17.62
N ALA A 165 7.65 21.63 -18.46
CA ALA A 165 8.07 20.86 -19.63
C ALA A 165 8.50 19.43 -19.28
N GLU A 166 9.23 19.26 -18.18
CA GLU A 166 9.66 17.95 -17.69
C GLU A 166 8.47 17.04 -17.33
N ARG A 167 7.43 17.61 -16.69
CA ARG A 167 6.20 16.87 -16.38
C ARG A 167 5.49 16.42 -17.66
N TYR A 168 5.41 17.27 -18.68
CA TYR A 168 4.76 16.91 -19.94
C TYR A 168 5.54 15.87 -20.74
N LEU A 169 6.87 15.94 -20.73
CA LEU A 169 7.74 14.92 -21.32
C LEU A 169 7.54 13.54 -20.67
N LEU A 170 7.43 13.50 -19.34
CA LEU A 170 7.16 12.26 -18.60
C LEU A 170 5.78 11.69 -18.92
N LEU A 171 4.75 12.54 -19.04
CA LEU A 171 3.41 12.11 -19.45
C LEU A 171 3.40 11.54 -20.87
N GLU A 172 4.05 12.22 -21.81
CA GLU A 172 4.18 11.77 -23.21
C GLU A 172 4.87 10.40 -23.29
N ALA A 173 6.02 10.23 -22.61
CA ALA A 173 6.73 8.96 -22.56
C ALA A 173 5.87 7.84 -21.93
N GLY A 174 5.13 8.13 -20.87
CA GLY A 174 4.21 7.18 -20.24
C GLY A 174 3.10 6.71 -21.20
N TYR A 175 2.51 7.63 -21.96
CA TYR A 175 1.51 7.28 -22.99
C TYR A 175 2.11 6.47 -24.14
N MET A 176 3.31 6.81 -24.62
CA MET A 176 4.02 6.03 -25.62
C MET A 176 4.29 4.61 -25.12
N GLY A 177 4.75 4.48 -23.87
CA GLY A 177 4.96 3.20 -23.22
C GLY A 177 3.69 2.36 -23.13
N GLN A 178 2.58 2.96 -22.69
CA GLN A 178 1.28 2.32 -22.64
C GLN A 178 0.84 1.79 -24.01
N LEU A 179 0.97 2.60 -25.06
CA LEU A 179 0.57 2.26 -26.42
C LEU A 179 1.36 1.06 -26.97
N LEU A 180 2.66 1.02 -26.69
CA LEU A 180 3.52 -0.10 -27.05
C LEU A 180 3.17 -1.37 -26.26
N MET A 181 2.86 -1.22 -24.96
CA MET A 181 2.49 -2.33 -24.09
C MET A 181 1.16 -2.97 -24.49
N GLU A 182 0.21 -2.17 -24.97
CA GLU A 182 -1.07 -2.66 -25.48
C GLU A 182 -0.92 -3.42 -26.80
N ALA A 183 0.09 -3.08 -27.62
CA ALA A 183 0.31 -3.71 -28.91
C ALA A 183 1.01 -5.06 -28.84
N GLN A 184 1.48 -5.52 -27.67
CA GLN A 184 2.27 -6.74 -27.57
C GLN A 184 1.55 -7.98 -28.10
N GLN A 185 0.25 -8.13 -27.81
CA GLN A 185 -0.54 -9.28 -28.26
C GLN A 185 -0.85 -9.20 -29.75
N ASP A 186 -1.26 -8.03 -30.23
CA ASP A 186 -1.55 -7.79 -31.65
C ASP A 186 -0.33 -8.05 -32.55
N THR A 187 0.86 -7.73 -32.04
CA THR A 187 2.11 -7.78 -32.80
C THR A 187 2.89 -9.05 -32.55
N GLY A 188 2.68 -9.75 -31.42
CA GLY A 188 3.53 -10.86 -30.99
C GLY A 188 4.89 -10.43 -30.42
N VAL A 189 5.11 -9.12 -30.22
CA VAL A 189 6.33 -8.57 -29.62
C VAL A 189 6.10 -8.38 -28.13
N GLY A 190 6.77 -9.17 -27.30
CA GLY A 190 6.82 -8.97 -25.87
C GLY A 190 7.71 -7.79 -25.52
N LEU A 191 7.32 -7.06 -24.49
CA LEU A 191 8.03 -5.92 -23.92
C LEU A 191 8.02 -6.01 -22.40
N CYS A 192 9.11 -5.57 -21.77
CA CYS A 192 9.23 -5.42 -20.34
C CYS A 192 9.79 -4.03 -20.02
N PRO A 193 9.05 -3.17 -19.30
CA PRO A 193 9.60 -1.93 -18.79
C PRO A 193 10.67 -2.24 -17.74
N ILE A 194 11.89 -1.76 -17.94
CA ILE A 194 13.04 -2.10 -17.08
C ILE A 194 13.50 -0.97 -16.16
N GLY A 195 12.78 0.15 -16.14
CA GLY A 195 13.08 1.31 -15.29
C GLY A 195 14.41 1.97 -15.69
N SER A 196 15.20 2.39 -14.70
CA SER A 196 16.47 3.07 -14.90
C SER A 196 17.58 2.15 -15.41
N VAL A 197 18.49 2.72 -16.20
CA VAL A 197 19.72 2.09 -16.70
C VAL A 197 20.91 3.01 -16.42
N ALA A 198 22.14 2.51 -16.55
CA ALA A 198 23.34 3.35 -16.57
C ALA A 198 23.37 4.18 -17.87
N PHE A 199 22.54 5.22 -17.94
CA PHE A 199 22.23 5.91 -19.19
C PHE A 199 23.47 6.54 -19.86
N ASP A 200 24.44 7.01 -19.07
CA ASP A 200 25.67 7.59 -19.60
C ASP A 200 26.48 6.60 -20.44
N THR A 201 26.40 5.29 -20.16
CA THR A 201 27.10 4.27 -20.97
C THR A 201 26.40 3.99 -22.30
N ILE A 202 25.15 4.43 -22.44
CA ILE A 202 24.30 4.22 -23.63
C ILE A 202 24.23 5.49 -24.48
N ARG A 203 24.39 6.67 -23.87
CA ARG A 203 24.29 8.00 -24.49
C ARG A 203 25.07 8.12 -25.80
N ASP A 204 26.36 7.76 -25.77
CA ASP A 204 27.25 7.84 -26.94
C ASP A 204 26.84 6.85 -28.05
N GLN A 205 26.33 5.67 -27.66
CA GLN A 205 25.89 4.64 -28.60
C GLN A 205 24.67 5.11 -29.41
N LEU A 206 23.84 5.97 -28.82
CA LEU A 206 22.65 6.55 -29.42
C LEU A 206 22.90 7.95 -30.05
N ARG A 207 24.14 8.45 -30.02
CA ARG A 207 24.54 9.79 -30.53
C ARG A 207 23.67 10.93 -29.96
N LEU A 208 23.39 10.88 -28.66
CA LEU A 208 22.56 11.88 -27.99
C LEU A 208 23.37 13.12 -27.60
N ASP A 209 22.71 14.28 -27.59
CA ASP A 209 23.29 15.52 -27.07
C ASP A 209 23.14 15.65 -25.54
N ASP A 210 23.84 16.62 -24.94
CA ASP A 210 23.84 16.85 -23.49
C ASP A 210 22.47 17.32 -22.94
N GLY A 211 21.63 17.91 -23.80
CA GLY A 211 20.29 18.38 -23.43
C GLY A 211 19.28 17.24 -23.33
N GLN A 212 19.52 16.13 -24.04
CA GLN A 212 18.65 14.97 -24.04
C GLN A 212 18.73 14.17 -22.73
N ARG A 213 17.58 13.74 -22.22
CA ARG A 213 17.45 13.02 -20.94
C ARG A 213 16.69 11.72 -21.12
N PHE A 214 17.08 10.74 -20.33
CA PHE A 214 16.40 9.46 -20.24
C PHE A 214 15.03 9.60 -19.57
N LEU A 215 13.99 8.99 -20.16
CA LEU A 215 12.65 8.94 -19.57
C LEU A 215 12.25 7.51 -19.21
N GLN A 216 12.34 6.59 -20.17
CA GLN A 216 11.87 5.21 -19.99
C GLN A 216 12.63 4.24 -20.89
N SER A 217 12.72 2.97 -20.49
CA SER A 217 13.26 1.92 -21.35
C SER A 217 12.52 0.59 -21.23
N PHE A 218 12.63 -0.20 -22.30
CA PHE A 218 12.06 -1.53 -22.41
C PHE A 218 13.09 -2.52 -22.96
N LEU A 219 12.99 -3.76 -22.50
CA LEU A 219 13.56 -4.91 -23.19
C LEU A 219 12.46 -5.57 -24.01
N GLY A 220 12.77 -5.97 -25.24
CA GLY A 220 11.78 -6.57 -26.15
C GLY A 220 12.29 -7.83 -26.84
N GLY A 221 11.35 -8.72 -27.14
CA GLY A 221 11.62 -10.00 -27.80
C GLY A 221 10.32 -10.69 -28.23
N PRO A 222 10.38 -11.83 -28.93
CA PRO A 222 9.18 -12.55 -29.34
C PRO A 222 8.43 -13.12 -28.14
N LEU A 223 7.10 -13.01 -28.13
CA LEU A 223 6.27 -13.68 -27.12
C LEU A 223 6.41 -15.21 -27.15
N THR A 224 6.42 -15.81 -25.96
CA THR A 224 6.43 -17.26 -25.71
C THR A 224 5.10 -17.91 -26.09
N ASP A 225 3.99 -17.27 -25.72
CA ASP A 225 2.62 -17.70 -26.04
C ASP A 225 1.93 -16.64 -26.91
N ARG A 226 1.63 -16.97 -28.17
CA ARG A 226 0.58 -16.25 -28.93
C ARG A 226 -0.73 -16.97 -28.60
N PRO A 227 -1.69 -16.36 -27.88
CA PRO A 227 -3.00 -16.97 -27.71
C PRO A 227 -3.76 -16.90 -29.04
N ALA A 228 -3.48 -17.85 -29.94
CA ALA A 228 -4.46 -18.29 -30.90
C ALA A 228 -5.56 -19.03 -30.11
N ASP A 229 -6.82 -18.63 -30.26
CA ASP A 229 -8.03 -19.27 -29.69
C ASP A 229 -8.58 -18.77 -28.33
N LEU A 230 -8.26 -17.55 -27.87
CA LEU A 230 -9.16 -16.87 -26.94
C LEU A 230 -10.20 -16.06 -27.72
N ALA A 231 -11.31 -16.72 -28.06
CA ALA A 231 -12.51 -16.04 -28.51
C ALA A 231 -12.87 -14.94 -27.48
N ASP A 232 -13.12 -13.73 -28.00
CA ASP A 232 -13.44 -12.53 -27.24
C ASP A 232 -14.52 -12.81 -26.20
N PRO A 233 -14.21 -12.85 -24.89
CA PRO A 233 -15.23 -12.98 -23.89
C PRO A 233 -15.93 -11.63 -23.82
N ALA A 234 -17.16 -11.60 -24.33
CA ALA A 234 -18.05 -10.44 -24.27
C ALA A 234 -17.93 -9.75 -22.90
N GLU A 235 -17.70 -8.42 -22.92
CA GLU A 235 -17.67 -7.59 -21.72
C GLU A 235 -18.87 -7.94 -20.82
N PRO A 236 -18.65 -8.33 -19.55
CA PRO A 236 -19.75 -8.41 -18.62
C PRO A 236 -20.26 -6.97 -18.43
N ALA A 237 -21.51 -6.75 -18.84
CA ALA A 237 -22.27 -5.57 -18.44
C ALA A 237 -22.07 -5.33 -16.93
N PRO A 238 -22.04 -4.07 -16.46
CA PRO A 238 -21.82 -3.77 -15.04
C PRO A 238 -22.78 -4.62 -14.23
N ALA A 239 -22.22 -5.52 -13.43
CA ALA A 239 -23.02 -6.38 -12.58
C ALA A 239 -23.84 -5.47 -11.68
N ARG A 240 -25.12 -5.29 -12.02
CA ARG A 240 -26.12 -4.97 -11.02
C ARG A 240 -25.98 -6.09 -10.01
N VAL A 241 -25.39 -5.76 -8.87
CA VAL A 241 -25.45 -6.60 -7.67
C VAL A 241 -26.91 -7.04 -7.59
N PRO A 242 -27.23 -8.33 -7.71
CA PRO A 242 -28.54 -8.78 -7.33
C PRO A 242 -28.67 -8.31 -5.89
N ALA A 243 -29.66 -7.47 -5.59
CA ALA A 243 -30.13 -7.34 -4.23
C ALA A 243 -30.55 -8.75 -3.82
N SER A 244 -29.60 -9.51 -3.28
CA SER A 244 -29.91 -10.76 -2.64
C SER A 244 -30.75 -10.34 -1.45
N GLY A 245 -32.06 -10.49 -1.57
CA GLY A 245 -33.04 -10.33 -0.50
C GLY A 245 -32.86 -11.39 0.59
N ARG A 246 -31.63 -11.58 1.06
CA ARG A 246 -31.38 -12.00 2.43
C ARG A 246 -31.18 -10.72 3.21
N ASP A 247 -32.15 -10.45 4.05
CA ASP A 247 -32.06 -9.56 5.19
C ASP A 247 -30.92 -10.10 6.09
N VAL A 248 -29.66 -9.87 5.71
CA VAL A 248 -28.49 -10.17 6.55
C VAL A 248 -28.29 -8.96 7.43
N THR A 249 -29.21 -8.79 8.38
CA THR A 249 -28.92 -7.96 9.55
C THR A 249 -27.84 -8.69 10.33
N VAL A 250 -26.58 -8.28 10.14
CA VAL A 250 -25.48 -8.75 10.97
C VAL A 250 -25.81 -8.34 12.39
N THR A 251 -25.84 -9.29 13.32
CA THR A 251 -26.07 -8.99 14.73
C THR A 251 -24.87 -8.20 15.26
N PRO A 252 -25.05 -6.94 15.70
CA PRO A 252 -23.95 -6.15 16.23
C PRO A 252 -23.33 -6.80 17.48
N ALA A 253 -22.06 -6.53 17.73
CA ALA A 253 -21.36 -7.03 18.91
C ALA A 253 -21.09 -5.90 19.91
N ALA A 254 -21.47 -6.11 21.16
CA ALA A 254 -21.10 -5.24 22.28
C ALA A 254 -19.66 -5.54 22.71
N VAL A 255 -18.85 -4.51 22.87
CA VAL A 255 -17.58 -4.56 23.60
C VAL A 255 -17.90 -4.43 25.07
N ILE A 256 -17.79 -5.53 25.81
CA ILE A 256 -18.14 -5.57 27.24
C ILE A 256 -16.91 -5.51 28.16
N GLY A 257 -15.72 -5.78 27.63
CA GLY A 257 -14.46 -5.66 28.35
C GLY A 257 -13.38 -5.02 27.50
N LEU A 258 -12.53 -4.21 28.11
CA LEU A 258 -11.45 -3.47 27.47
C LEU A 258 -10.20 -3.49 28.37
N ALA A 259 -9.07 -3.95 27.82
CA ALA A 259 -7.77 -3.82 28.45
C ALA A 259 -6.69 -3.50 27.43
N GLY A 260 -5.65 -2.80 27.86
CA GLY A 260 -4.50 -2.54 27.01
C GLY A 260 -3.35 -1.86 27.75
N ARG A 261 -2.16 -2.02 27.18
CA ARG A 261 -0.90 -1.38 27.57
C ARG A 261 -0.29 -0.74 26.34
N TYR A 262 0.02 0.54 26.44
CA TYR A 262 0.54 1.36 25.35
C TYR A 262 1.75 2.16 25.86
N PRO A 263 2.56 2.76 24.98
CA PRO A 263 3.73 3.54 25.37
C PRO A 263 3.37 4.64 26.38
N ASP A 264 4.09 4.67 27.49
CA ASP A 264 3.84 5.48 28.69
C ASP A 264 2.51 5.23 29.45
N ALA A 265 1.65 4.30 29.01
CA ALA A 265 0.34 4.05 29.61
C ALA A 265 0.10 2.56 29.92
N ALA A 266 0.11 2.23 31.21
CA ALA A 266 -0.11 0.87 31.69
C ALA A 266 -1.60 0.44 31.74
N THR A 267 -2.52 1.39 31.56
CA THR A 267 -3.98 1.14 31.56
C THR A 267 -4.70 2.02 30.53
N PRO A 268 -5.91 1.63 30.08
CA PRO A 268 -6.74 2.47 29.20
C PRO A 268 -7.04 3.87 29.78
N ASP A 269 -7.23 4.01 31.10
CA ASP A 269 -7.46 5.31 31.73
C ASP A 269 -6.20 6.21 31.73
N GLN A 270 -5.00 5.63 31.88
CA GLN A 270 -3.75 6.37 31.69
C GLN A 270 -3.58 6.78 30.23
N PHE A 271 -3.92 5.87 29.31
CA PHE A 271 -3.85 6.11 27.89
C PHE A 271 -4.77 7.26 27.47
N TRP A 272 -6.01 7.28 27.95
CA TRP A 272 -6.93 8.39 27.72
C TRP A 272 -6.35 9.74 28.16
N ARG A 273 -5.78 9.82 29.37
CA ARG A 273 -5.19 11.07 29.86
C ARG A 273 -4.09 11.57 28.92
N HIS A 274 -3.22 10.67 28.46
CA HIS A 274 -2.15 11.02 27.51
C HIS A 274 -2.73 11.52 26.18
N LEU A 275 -3.72 10.82 25.64
CA LEU A 275 -4.37 11.21 24.39
C LEU A 275 -5.09 12.57 24.52
N ALA A 276 -5.87 12.77 25.59
CA ALA A 276 -6.60 14.00 25.85
C ALA A 276 -5.68 15.23 25.98
N ASP A 277 -4.49 15.04 26.55
CA ASP A 277 -3.45 16.06 26.66
C ASP A 277 -2.65 16.27 25.36
N GLY A 278 -2.90 15.49 24.31
CA GLY A 278 -2.12 15.50 23.07
C GLY A 278 -0.66 15.07 23.26
N ARG A 279 -0.39 14.26 24.30
CA ARG A 279 0.94 13.77 24.61
C ARG A 279 1.42 12.81 23.54
N ARG A 280 2.72 12.90 23.24
CA ARG A 280 3.45 11.98 22.37
C ARG A 280 4.40 11.14 23.20
N SER A 281 4.45 9.85 22.89
CA SER A 281 5.30 8.83 23.51
C SER A 281 6.30 8.25 22.50
N ILE A 282 6.58 8.98 21.41
CA ILE A 282 7.61 8.61 20.43
C ILE A 282 8.93 9.23 20.87
N ALA A 283 9.90 8.39 21.22
CA ALA A 283 11.22 8.81 21.65
C ALA A 283 12.26 7.74 21.30
N ALA A 284 13.55 8.08 21.45
CA ALA A 284 14.57 7.04 21.48
C ALA A 284 14.28 6.05 22.63
N PRO A 285 14.51 4.73 22.44
CA PRO A 285 14.35 3.77 23.51
C PRO A 285 15.29 4.09 24.68
N SER A 286 14.97 3.59 25.88
CA SER A 286 15.88 3.68 27.03
C SER A 286 17.23 3.03 26.69
N ALA A 287 18.31 3.38 27.38
CA ALA A 287 19.64 2.84 27.07
C ALA A 287 19.67 1.30 27.10
N ASP A 288 18.96 0.68 28.04
CA ASP A 288 18.86 -0.78 28.15
C ASP A 288 18.10 -1.37 26.96
N ARG A 289 16.94 -0.80 26.60
CA ARG A 289 16.18 -1.23 25.42
C ARG A 289 16.93 -0.97 24.12
N ALA A 290 17.68 0.12 24.02
CA ALA A 290 18.47 0.45 22.84
C ALA A 290 19.59 -0.57 22.57
N ALA A 291 20.15 -1.17 23.63
CA ALA A 291 21.12 -2.25 23.51
C ALA A 291 20.49 -3.55 22.98
N GLU A 292 19.19 -3.75 23.19
CA GLU A 292 18.44 -4.93 22.76
C GLU A 292 17.82 -4.75 21.37
N VAL A 293 17.31 -3.57 21.04
CA VAL A 293 16.46 -3.34 19.86
C VAL A 293 16.96 -2.24 18.94
N GLY A 294 18.13 -1.66 19.19
CA GLY A 294 18.66 -0.53 18.41
C GLY A 294 18.06 0.82 18.84
N ALA A 295 18.43 1.89 18.12
CA ALA A 295 18.19 3.27 18.55
C ALA A 295 17.04 3.99 17.81
N VAL A 296 16.26 3.28 16.98
CA VAL A 296 15.19 3.87 16.18
C VAL A 296 14.13 4.53 17.09
N PRO A 297 13.80 5.82 16.91
CA PRO A 297 12.77 6.47 17.71
C PRO A 297 11.38 5.88 17.48
N GLY A 298 10.72 5.49 18.55
CA GLY A 298 9.46 4.74 18.52
C GLY A 298 8.68 4.84 19.83
N GLY A 299 7.50 4.22 19.85
CA GLY A 299 6.71 4.07 21.07
C GLY A 299 7.01 2.75 21.76
N TYR A 300 7.85 2.77 22.79
CA TYR A 300 8.26 1.55 23.49
C TYR A 300 7.50 1.36 24.80
N LEU A 301 7.22 0.11 25.16
CA LEU A 301 6.77 -0.22 26.50
C LEU A 301 7.96 -0.18 27.45
N ALA A 302 7.73 0.27 28.69
CA ALA A 302 8.77 0.35 29.71
C ALA A 302 9.27 -1.05 30.15
N ASP A 303 8.40 -2.05 30.10
CA ASP A 303 8.69 -3.43 30.49
C ASP A 303 7.86 -4.38 29.62
N ILE A 304 8.56 -5.23 28.85
CA ILE A 304 7.95 -6.27 28.02
C ILE A 304 8.07 -7.66 28.65
N ASP A 305 8.96 -7.84 29.63
CA ASP A 305 9.34 -9.14 30.18
C ASP A 305 8.69 -9.47 31.52
N GLY A 306 8.26 -8.45 32.28
CA GLY A 306 7.59 -8.61 33.55
C GLY A 306 6.35 -9.52 33.46
N PHE A 307 6.38 -10.63 34.20
CA PHE A 307 5.33 -11.64 34.16
C PHE A 307 5.08 -12.34 35.50
N ASP A 308 3.82 -12.37 35.94
CA ASP A 308 3.40 -13.14 37.12
C ASP A 308 3.02 -14.58 36.71
N SER A 309 4.02 -15.46 36.64
CA SER A 309 3.82 -16.87 36.31
C SER A 309 2.91 -17.60 37.32
N GLY A 310 2.94 -17.20 38.59
CA GLY A 310 2.14 -17.80 39.65
C GLY A 310 0.65 -17.55 39.47
N LEU A 311 0.28 -16.33 39.05
CA LEU A 311 -1.10 -15.96 38.72
C LEU A 311 -1.71 -16.89 37.65
N PHE A 312 -0.92 -17.30 36.66
CA PHE A 312 -1.35 -18.18 35.56
C PHE A 312 -1.00 -19.66 35.76
N ARG A 313 -0.52 -20.04 36.95
CA ARG A 313 -0.14 -21.42 37.31
C ARG A 313 0.92 -22.04 36.40
N LEU A 314 1.84 -21.20 35.92
CA LEU A 314 2.99 -21.61 35.13
C LEU A 314 4.22 -21.68 36.04
N SER A 315 5.09 -22.66 35.80
CA SER A 315 6.38 -22.67 36.50
C SER A 315 7.26 -21.53 35.99
N PRO A 316 8.17 -20.97 36.80
CA PRO A 316 9.11 -19.95 36.34
C PRO A 316 9.96 -20.41 35.15
N ALA A 317 10.33 -21.69 35.10
CA ALA A 317 11.09 -22.28 34.01
C ALA A 317 10.28 -22.34 32.71
N GLU A 318 8.99 -22.69 32.78
CA GLU A 318 8.10 -22.63 31.62
C GLU A 318 7.87 -21.19 31.18
N ALA A 319 7.60 -20.28 32.12
CA ALA A 319 7.33 -18.88 31.82
C ALA A 319 8.51 -18.19 31.10
N ALA A 320 9.74 -18.56 31.44
CA ALA A 320 10.95 -18.02 30.80
C ALA A 320 11.06 -18.39 29.31
N THR A 321 10.44 -19.48 28.86
CA THR A 321 10.47 -19.88 27.44
C THR A 321 9.30 -19.31 26.63
N LEU A 322 8.30 -18.73 27.29
CA LEU A 322 7.13 -18.16 26.62
C LEU A 322 7.46 -16.82 25.95
N ASP A 323 6.90 -16.65 24.75
CA ASP A 323 6.93 -15.37 24.03
C ASP A 323 6.42 -14.23 24.93
N PRO A 324 7.17 -13.12 25.07
CA PRO A 324 6.70 -11.94 25.82
C PRO A 324 5.32 -11.45 25.39
N GLN A 325 4.94 -11.59 24.11
CA GLN A 325 3.62 -11.22 23.58
C GLN A 325 2.52 -12.03 24.26
N LEU A 326 2.71 -13.34 24.43
CA LEU A 326 1.78 -14.19 25.17
C LEU A 326 1.73 -13.80 26.64
N ARG A 327 2.88 -13.58 27.28
CA ARG A 327 2.96 -13.18 28.69
C ARG A 327 2.14 -11.91 28.96
N GLN A 328 2.31 -10.89 28.13
CA GLN A 328 1.54 -9.65 28.25
C GLN A 328 0.06 -9.83 27.87
N LEU A 329 -0.27 -10.66 26.88
CA LEU A 329 -1.66 -10.95 26.53
C LEU A 329 -2.41 -11.71 27.64
N LEU A 330 -1.75 -12.59 28.40
CA LEU A 330 -2.37 -13.26 29.54
C LEU A 330 -2.81 -12.25 30.61
N HIS A 331 -1.98 -11.25 30.91
CA HIS A 331 -2.38 -10.12 31.75
C HIS A 331 -3.54 -9.34 31.13
N ALA A 332 -3.45 -8.96 29.85
CA ALA A 332 -4.47 -8.17 29.18
C ALA A 332 -5.84 -8.89 29.15
N VAL A 333 -5.88 -10.19 28.84
CA VAL A 333 -7.12 -10.98 28.86
C VAL A 333 -7.69 -11.07 30.27
N ARG A 334 -6.85 -11.28 31.29
CA ARG A 334 -7.30 -11.28 32.68
C ARG A 334 -7.92 -9.93 33.07
N GLN A 335 -7.24 -8.82 32.76
CA GLN A 335 -7.72 -7.46 33.02
C GLN A 335 -9.01 -7.14 32.25
N CYS A 336 -9.13 -7.64 31.02
CA CYS A 336 -10.31 -7.48 30.19
C CYS A 336 -11.54 -8.20 30.79
N LEU A 337 -11.34 -9.39 31.36
CA LEU A 337 -12.39 -10.09 32.13
C LEU A 337 -12.79 -9.31 33.39
N GLU A 338 -11.81 -8.75 34.10
CA GLU A 338 -12.05 -7.94 35.31
C GLU A 338 -12.82 -6.66 34.98
N ASP A 339 -12.47 -5.97 33.90
CA ASP A 339 -13.17 -4.80 33.38
C ASP A 339 -14.62 -5.14 32.97
N ALA A 340 -14.82 -6.30 32.35
CA ALA A 340 -16.16 -6.82 32.03
C ALA A 340 -16.98 -7.29 33.25
N GLY A 341 -16.40 -7.28 34.46
CA GLY A 341 -17.07 -7.79 35.66
C GLY A 341 -17.24 -9.31 35.68
N HIS A 342 -16.43 -10.04 34.91
CA HIS A 342 -16.48 -11.49 34.82
C HIS A 342 -15.25 -12.16 35.45
N THR A 343 -15.51 -13.23 36.20
CA THR A 343 -14.52 -14.29 36.37
C THR A 343 -14.55 -15.21 35.15
N THR A 344 -13.48 -15.98 34.95
CA THR A 344 -13.45 -17.05 33.95
C THR A 344 -14.63 -18.02 34.10
N GLU A 345 -15.01 -18.35 35.32
CA GLU A 345 -16.09 -19.30 35.58
C GLU A 345 -17.48 -18.69 35.37
N SER A 346 -17.69 -17.41 35.72
CA SER A 346 -18.95 -16.73 35.41
C SER A 346 -19.12 -16.51 33.92
N LEU A 347 -18.07 -16.12 33.20
CA LEU A 347 -18.13 -15.95 31.75
C LEU A 347 -18.47 -17.28 31.07
N ARG A 348 -17.80 -18.37 31.43
CA ARG A 348 -18.10 -19.70 30.86
C ARG A 348 -19.51 -20.21 31.20
N ARG A 349 -20.14 -19.69 32.24
CA ARG A 349 -21.54 -19.99 32.58
C ARG A 349 -22.52 -19.18 31.72
N ALA A 350 -22.22 -17.90 31.51
CA ALA A 350 -23.03 -17.00 30.68
C ALA A 350 -22.85 -17.25 29.17
N ALA A 351 -21.65 -17.67 28.77
CA ALA A 351 -21.20 -17.91 27.41
C ALA A 351 -20.33 -19.20 27.37
N PRO A 352 -20.95 -20.39 27.26
CA PRO A 352 -20.24 -21.67 27.33
C PRO A 352 -19.12 -21.87 26.30
N ARG A 353 -19.25 -21.27 25.12
CA ARG A 353 -18.21 -21.27 24.09
C ARG A 353 -17.62 -19.88 23.93
N VAL A 354 -16.48 -19.65 24.58
CA VAL A 354 -15.69 -18.44 24.40
C VAL A 354 -14.66 -18.68 23.30
N GLY A 355 -14.69 -17.91 22.21
CA GLY A 355 -13.65 -17.91 21.18
C GLY A 355 -12.47 -17.00 21.54
N VAL A 356 -11.30 -17.25 20.97
CA VAL A 356 -10.05 -16.51 21.17
C VAL A 356 -9.41 -16.23 19.81
N TYR A 357 -9.33 -14.96 19.45
CA TYR A 357 -8.80 -14.48 18.17
C TYR A 357 -7.65 -13.53 18.48
N VAL A 358 -6.43 -13.95 18.17
CA VAL A 358 -5.23 -13.20 18.54
C VAL A 358 -4.46 -12.75 17.31
N ALA A 359 -4.20 -11.46 17.22
CA ALA A 359 -3.37 -10.85 16.20
C ALA A 359 -1.91 -10.73 16.67
N THR A 360 -1.00 -11.33 15.90
CA THR A 360 0.45 -11.18 16.03
C THR A 360 1.09 -11.22 14.65
N MET A 361 2.08 -10.38 14.40
CA MET A 361 2.74 -10.28 13.09
C MET A 361 4.13 -10.90 13.09
N TRP A 362 4.93 -10.59 14.11
CA TRP A 362 6.31 -10.99 14.23
C TRP A 362 6.50 -12.05 15.31
N ASN A 363 7.44 -12.98 15.06
CA ASN A 363 7.82 -14.03 15.98
C ASN A 363 9.25 -13.80 16.49
N ASP A 364 9.53 -12.59 16.99
CA ASP A 364 10.88 -12.17 17.43
C ASP A 364 11.52 -13.16 18.41
N HIS A 365 10.70 -13.76 19.28
CA HIS A 365 11.16 -14.72 20.28
C HIS A 365 11.71 -16.02 19.66
N GLN A 366 11.39 -16.34 18.40
CA GLN A 366 12.04 -17.43 17.66
C GLN A 366 13.53 -17.14 17.41
N HIS A 367 13.90 -15.88 17.18
CA HIS A 367 15.31 -15.50 17.02
C HIS A 367 16.09 -15.66 18.32
N VAL A 368 15.48 -15.28 19.45
CA VAL A 368 16.04 -15.52 20.80
C VAL A 368 16.24 -17.02 21.02
N GLY A 369 15.22 -17.83 20.70
CA GLY A 369 15.29 -19.29 20.77
C GLY A 369 16.38 -19.91 19.91
N ALA A 370 16.58 -19.39 18.69
CA ALA A 370 17.63 -19.85 17.80
C ALA A 370 19.03 -19.54 18.35
N ALA A 371 19.25 -18.32 18.85
CA ALA A 371 20.52 -17.93 19.48
C ALA A 371 20.82 -18.77 20.73
N ASP A 372 19.80 -19.05 21.55
CA ASP A 372 19.94 -19.93 22.71
C ASP A 372 20.26 -21.38 22.33
N TRP A 373 19.64 -21.89 21.26
CA TRP A 373 19.97 -23.22 20.74
C TRP A 373 21.42 -23.30 20.23
N GLU A 374 21.90 -22.30 19.48
CA GLU A 374 23.29 -22.23 19.03
C GLU A 374 24.28 -22.25 20.21
N ARG A 375 23.94 -21.54 21.30
CA ARG A 375 24.79 -21.46 22.50
C ARG A 375 24.75 -22.72 23.36
N THR A 376 23.59 -23.39 23.48
CA THR A 376 23.36 -24.45 24.47
C THR A 376 23.21 -25.85 23.88
N GLY A 377 22.97 -25.95 22.57
CA GLY A 377 22.62 -27.20 21.89
C GLY A 377 21.20 -27.69 22.16
N ARG A 378 20.35 -26.91 22.86
CA ARG A 378 18.97 -27.30 23.23
C ARG A 378 17.96 -26.29 22.69
N ALA A 379 16.96 -26.78 21.96
CA ALA A 379 15.85 -25.97 21.47
C ALA A 379 14.68 -26.02 22.48
N GLU A 380 14.40 -24.90 23.14
CA GLU A 380 13.40 -24.82 24.24
C GLU A 380 12.30 -23.77 23.98
N VAL A 381 12.44 -22.95 22.93
CA VAL A 381 11.49 -21.89 22.55
C VAL A 381 10.81 -22.27 21.23
N SER A 382 9.48 -22.37 21.26
CA SER A 382 8.64 -22.64 20.08
C SER A 382 8.28 -21.34 19.35
N ALA A 383 7.67 -20.39 20.08
CA ALA A 383 7.24 -19.07 19.62
C ALA A 383 6.51 -19.08 18.26
N ILE A 384 5.69 -20.11 18.00
CA ILE A 384 4.79 -20.14 16.85
C ILE A 384 3.51 -19.38 17.17
N ALA A 385 2.93 -18.67 16.19
CA ALA A 385 1.79 -17.79 16.41
C ALA A 385 0.58 -18.50 17.05
N SER A 386 0.32 -19.76 16.70
CA SER A 386 -0.80 -20.55 17.23
C SER A 386 -0.68 -20.86 18.72
N ASP A 387 0.53 -20.85 19.30
CA ASP A 387 0.73 -21.12 20.72
C ASP A 387 0.04 -20.06 21.58
N ILE A 388 -0.05 -18.82 21.10
CA ILE A 388 -0.57 -17.68 21.86
C ILE A 388 -2.07 -17.85 22.17
N PRO A 389 -2.99 -17.89 21.18
CA PRO A 389 -4.42 -18.08 21.44
C PRO A 389 -4.72 -19.43 22.08
N ASN A 390 -3.95 -20.48 21.78
CA ASN A 390 -4.14 -21.81 22.36
C ASN A 390 -3.80 -21.84 23.86
N ARG A 391 -2.72 -21.18 24.28
CA ARG A 391 -2.36 -21.07 25.69
C ARG A 391 -3.33 -20.19 26.46
N ILE A 392 -3.79 -19.09 25.86
CA ILE A 392 -4.89 -18.28 26.44
C ILE A 392 -6.13 -19.16 26.63
N SER A 393 -6.56 -19.87 25.58
CA SER A 393 -7.73 -20.77 25.66
C SER A 393 -7.56 -21.85 26.72
N HIS A 394 -6.37 -22.44 26.82
CA HIS A 394 -6.04 -23.44 27.82
C HIS A 394 -6.10 -22.89 29.26
N ILE A 395 -5.40 -21.78 29.52
CA ILE A 395 -5.28 -21.19 30.85
C ILE A 395 -6.63 -20.71 31.38
N PHE A 396 -7.47 -20.11 30.53
CA PHE A 396 -8.80 -19.65 30.90
C PHE A 396 -9.90 -20.70 30.65
N GLY A 397 -9.58 -21.88 30.15
CA GLY A 397 -10.56 -22.94 29.88
C GLY A 397 -11.65 -22.54 28.86
N PHE A 398 -11.30 -21.71 27.88
CA PHE A 398 -12.16 -21.33 26.77
C PHE A 398 -12.24 -22.45 25.73
N ARG A 399 -13.40 -22.61 25.08
CA ARG A 399 -13.74 -23.79 24.26
C ARG A 399 -14.32 -23.47 22.89
N GLY A 400 -14.33 -22.19 22.50
CA GLY A 400 -14.67 -21.76 21.14
C GLY A 400 -13.45 -21.85 20.20
N PRO A 401 -13.54 -21.25 19.01
CA PRO A 401 -12.41 -21.17 18.08
C PRO A 401 -11.19 -20.51 18.75
N SER A 402 -9.99 -21.00 18.46
CA SER A 402 -8.73 -20.48 18.99
C SER A 402 -7.77 -20.24 17.82
N ILE A 403 -7.65 -18.99 17.39
CA ILE A 403 -7.09 -18.62 16.08
C ILE A 403 -6.05 -17.52 16.23
N ALA A 404 -4.89 -17.74 15.60
CA ALA A 404 -3.88 -16.71 15.39
C ALA A 404 -4.09 -16.08 14.00
N VAL A 405 -4.00 -14.76 13.91
CA VAL A 405 -4.26 -13.97 12.70
C VAL A 405 -3.04 -13.12 12.38
N ASN A 406 -2.57 -13.21 11.14
CA ASN A 406 -1.53 -12.34 10.61
C ASN A 406 -1.92 -11.85 9.21
N THR A 407 -2.33 -10.59 9.15
CA THR A 407 -2.54 -9.80 7.92
C THR A 407 -1.70 -8.52 7.98
N SER A 408 -0.52 -8.61 8.59
CA SER A 408 0.36 -7.47 8.87
C SER A 408 -0.30 -6.40 9.75
N CYS A 409 -0.22 -5.12 9.36
CA CYS A 409 -0.71 -3.96 10.12
C CYS A 409 -2.22 -3.99 10.44
N SER A 410 -3.01 -4.75 9.67
CA SER A 410 -4.47 -4.87 9.87
C SER A 410 -4.89 -6.04 10.77
N SER A 411 -3.93 -6.84 11.26
CA SER A 411 -4.19 -8.12 11.94
C SER A 411 -5.22 -8.03 13.07
N SER A 412 -5.16 -7.00 13.90
CA SER A 412 -6.11 -6.79 15.02
C SER A 412 -7.54 -6.54 14.55
N LEU A 413 -7.74 -5.77 13.48
CA LEU A 413 -9.07 -5.53 12.91
C LEU A 413 -9.58 -6.77 12.17
N THR A 414 -8.69 -7.56 11.56
CA THR A 414 -9.06 -8.87 10.99
C THR A 414 -9.45 -9.86 12.08
N ALA A 415 -8.73 -9.92 13.20
CA ALA A 415 -9.11 -10.73 14.36
C ALA A 415 -10.47 -10.31 14.93
N LEU A 416 -10.73 -8.99 15.00
CA LEU A 416 -12.04 -8.44 15.37
C LEU A 416 -13.14 -8.89 14.39
N HIS A 417 -12.90 -8.76 13.07
CA HIS A 417 -13.83 -9.20 12.04
C HIS A 417 -14.18 -10.70 12.17
N LEU A 418 -13.18 -11.56 12.34
CA LEU A 418 -13.39 -13.01 12.49
C LEU A 418 -14.15 -13.36 13.78
N ALA A 419 -13.91 -12.63 14.87
CA ALA A 419 -14.65 -12.80 16.11
C ALA A 419 -16.12 -12.39 15.96
N LEU A 420 -16.40 -11.29 15.25
CA LEU A 420 -17.76 -10.86 14.94
C LEU A 420 -18.49 -11.89 14.08
N GLU A 421 -17.86 -12.37 13.01
CA GLU A 421 -18.43 -13.40 12.14
C GLU A 421 -18.75 -14.69 12.91
N ALA A 422 -17.88 -15.10 13.83
CA ALA A 422 -18.11 -16.28 14.66
C ALA A 422 -19.22 -16.10 15.70
N LEU A 423 -19.35 -14.90 16.30
CA LEU A 423 -20.47 -14.57 17.18
C LEU A 423 -21.80 -14.57 16.41
N HIS A 424 -21.80 -14.02 15.19
CA HIS A 424 -22.96 -13.96 14.31
C HIS A 424 -23.40 -15.35 13.83
N ARG A 425 -22.44 -16.20 13.43
CA ARG A 425 -22.72 -17.59 13.00
C ARG A 425 -23.06 -18.53 14.17
N GLY A 426 -22.86 -18.08 15.40
CA GLY A 426 -23.06 -18.91 16.57
C GLY A 426 -22.00 -20.00 16.69
N ASP A 427 -20.76 -19.75 16.25
CA ASP A 427 -19.60 -20.61 16.53
C ASP A 427 -19.10 -20.39 17.98
N CYS A 428 -19.36 -19.20 18.53
CA CYS A 428 -19.13 -18.84 19.92
C CYS A 428 -20.25 -17.95 20.49
N ASP A 429 -20.26 -17.81 21.81
CA ASP A 429 -21.23 -17.05 22.59
C ASP A 429 -20.62 -15.76 23.18
N ALA A 430 -19.30 -15.76 23.33
CA ALA A 430 -18.45 -14.61 23.62
C ALA A 430 -17.12 -14.78 22.86
N ALA A 431 -16.40 -13.70 22.59
CA ALA A 431 -15.11 -13.75 21.94
C ALA A 431 -14.10 -12.82 22.59
N VAL A 432 -12.91 -13.34 22.88
CA VAL A 432 -11.73 -12.55 23.23
C VAL A 432 -11.01 -12.20 21.94
N VAL A 433 -10.82 -10.90 21.70
CA VAL A 433 -9.97 -10.40 20.62
C VAL A 433 -8.73 -9.79 21.24
N GLY A 434 -7.59 -10.44 21.05
CA GLY A 434 -6.30 -9.98 21.56
C GLY A 434 -5.39 -9.51 20.43
N ALA A 435 -4.50 -8.57 20.72
CA ALA A 435 -3.40 -8.23 19.81
C ALA A 435 -2.18 -7.80 20.62
N ALA A 436 -1.01 -8.22 20.16
CA ALA A 436 0.26 -7.77 20.70
C ALA A 436 1.23 -7.45 19.59
N ASN A 437 2.04 -6.43 19.82
CA ASN A 437 3.24 -6.15 19.05
C ASN A 437 4.32 -5.73 20.03
N LEU A 438 5.40 -6.50 20.13
CA LEU A 438 6.54 -6.23 20.99
C LEU A 438 7.81 -6.44 20.16
N ILE A 439 8.78 -5.56 20.34
CA ILE A 439 10.06 -5.62 19.65
C ILE A 439 11.02 -6.33 20.61
N ALA A 440 11.21 -7.63 20.41
CA ALA A 440 11.96 -8.47 21.34
C ALA A 440 13.35 -8.88 20.81
N HIS A 441 13.70 -8.49 19.58
CA HIS A 441 14.97 -8.84 18.96
C HIS A 441 15.47 -7.74 18.01
N PRO A 442 16.79 -7.43 17.93
CA PRO A 442 17.31 -6.32 17.12
C PRO A 442 17.16 -6.55 15.61
N TYR A 443 16.98 -7.81 15.19
CA TYR A 443 16.67 -8.11 13.78
C TYR A 443 15.41 -7.39 13.30
N HIS A 444 14.41 -7.22 14.16
CA HIS A 444 13.14 -6.62 13.80
C HIS A 444 13.33 -5.17 13.35
N THR A 445 13.93 -4.31 14.18
CA THR A 445 14.19 -2.91 13.82
C THR A 445 15.16 -2.79 12.65
N ALA A 446 16.22 -3.61 12.61
CA ALA A 446 17.16 -3.62 11.49
C ALA A 446 16.50 -4.02 10.15
N LEU A 447 15.53 -4.94 10.18
CA LEU A 447 14.75 -5.31 9.00
C LEU A 447 13.86 -4.15 8.53
N LEU A 448 13.18 -3.47 9.46
CA LEU A 448 12.34 -2.31 9.13
C LEU A 448 13.18 -1.16 8.53
N GLU A 449 14.36 -0.90 9.08
CA GLU A 449 15.34 0.05 8.52
C GLU A 449 15.83 -0.38 7.13
N GLY A 450 16.23 -1.66 6.98
CA GLY A 450 16.71 -2.21 5.73
C GLY A 450 15.68 -2.21 4.61
N LEU A 451 14.38 -2.30 4.95
CA LEU A 451 13.26 -2.16 4.02
C LEU A 451 12.87 -0.70 3.75
N GLY A 452 13.47 0.27 4.46
CA GLY A 452 13.16 1.69 4.32
C GLY A 452 11.75 2.06 4.79
N LEU A 453 11.20 1.33 5.76
CA LEU A 453 9.83 1.55 6.26
C LEU A 453 9.77 2.59 7.39
N VAL A 454 10.84 2.69 8.18
CA VAL A 454 10.88 3.56 9.35
C VAL A 454 11.49 4.92 9.06
N ALA A 455 10.94 5.97 9.70
CA ALA A 455 11.54 7.29 9.70
C ALA A 455 12.77 7.30 10.64
N PRO A 456 13.99 7.61 10.16
CA PRO A 456 15.22 7.49 10.97
C PRO A 456 15.21 8.33 12.26
N ASP A 457 14.62 9.53 12.20
CA ASP A 457 14.50 10.45 13.34
C ASP A 457 13.15 10.34 14.07
N GLY A 458 12.33 9.35 13.68
CA GLY A 458 10.93 9.25 14.02
C GLY A 458 10.05 10.27 13.30
N ILE A 459 8.74 10.04 13.33
CA ILE A 459 7.78 10.98 12.72
C ILE A 459 7.59 12.20 13.61
N ALA A 460 7.47 13.38 13.01
CA ALA A 460 7.15 14.61 13.73
C ALA A 460 5.66 14.75 14.05
N GLY A 461 4.79 14.09 13.28
CA GLY A 461 3.34 14.10 13.41
C GLY A 461 2.69 13.27 12.29
N ALA A 462 1.35 13.22 12.30
CA ALA A 462 0.58 12.56 11.24
C ALA A 462 0.12 13.55 10.17
N PHE A 463 -0.11 13.05 8.96
CA PHE A 463 -0.62 13.84 7.82
C PHE A 463 0.28 15.02 7.42
N ASP A 464 1.58 14.96 7.71
CA ASP A 464 2.53 16.05 7.46
C ASP A 464 3.34 15.85 6.16
N ASP A 465 3.91 16.94 5.64
CA ASP A 465 4.74 16.97 4.42
C ASP A 465 6.10 16.25 4.54
N ASN A 466 6.60 16.07 5.76
CA ASN A 466 8.04 15.91 6.02
C ASN A 466 8.48 14.48 6.38
N ALA A 467 7.60 13.48 6.28
CA ALA A 467 7.93 12.12 6.72
C ALA A 467 8.05 11.14 5.53
N SER A 468 9.20 10.48 5.47
CA SER A 468 9.51 9.36 4.57
C SER A 468 9.61 8.06 5.37
N GLY A 469 8.52 7.67 6.04
CA GLY A 469 8.43 6.47 6.86
C GLY A 469 7.59 6.68 8.11
N TRP A 470 7.49 5.67 8.96
CA TRP A 470 6.75 5.70 10.22
C TRP A 470 7.64 5.39 11.43
N SER A 471 7.20 5.73 12.64
CA SER A 471 7.90 5.31 13.88
C SER A 471 7.38 3.95 14.33
N PRO A 472 8.24 2.97 14.67
CA PRO A 472 7.79 1.69 15.22
C PRO A 472 7.12 1.89 16.58
N GLY A 473 6.31 0.92 17.00
CA GLY A 473 5.73 0.96 18.33
C GLY A 473 5.29 -0.39 18.88
N GLU A 474 5.23 -0.46 20.20
CA GLU A 474 4.86 -1.63 20.98
C GLU A 474 3.53 -1.41 21.67
N GLY A 475 2.77 -2.48 21.85
CA GLY A 475 1.54 -2.41 22.62
C GLY A 475 0.78 -3.72 22.64
N VAL A 476 -0.13 -3.80 23.60
CA VAL A 476 -0.96 -4.97 23.84
C VAL A 476 -2.38 -4.51 24.09
N GLY A 477 -3.36 -5.16 23.46
CA GLY A 477 -4.78 -4.87 23.62
C GLY A 477 -5.61 -6.15 23.72
N ALA A 478 -6.69 -6.10 24.47
CA ALA A 478 -7.69 -7.16 24.57
C ALA A 478 -9.09 -6.57 24.66
N LEU A 479 -10.01 -7.13 23.88
CA LEU A 479 -11.45 -6.86 23.93
C LEU A 479 -12.20 -8.14 24.27
N LEU A 480 -13.28 -8.01 25.04
CA LEU A 480 -14.26 -9.07 25.25
C LEU A 480 -15.56 -8.67 24.57
N LEU A 481 -16.04 -9.52 23.66
CA LEU A 481 -17.20 -9.28 22.82
C LEU A 481 -18.32 -10.24 23.15
N ARG A 482 -19.56 -9.75 23.08
CA ARG A 482 -20.78 -10.55 23.10
C ARG A 482 -21.78 -9.99 22.09
N ARG A 483 -22.76 -10.80 21.68
CA ARG A 483 -23.93 -10.27 20.97
C ARG A 483 -24.61 -9.21 21.83
N VAL A 484 -25.07 -8.11 21.23
CA VAL A 484 -25.69 -6.99 21.97
C VAL A 484 -26.88 -7.46 22.81
N GLU A 485 -27.68 -8.40 22.30
CA GLU A 485 -28.84 -8.94 23.01
C GLU A 485 -28.44 -9.73 24.25
N ASP A 486 -27.35 -10.50 24.16
CA ASP A 486 -26.82 -11.28 25.28
C ASP A 486 -26.23 -10.37 26.35
N ALA A 487 -25.47 -9.35 25.94
CA ALA A 487 -24.92 -8.34 26.84
C ALA A 487 -26.03 -7.58 27.58
N ARG A 488 -27.08 -7.18 26.87
CA ARG A 488 -28.26 -6.52 27.46
C ARG A 488 -29.02 -7.43 28.41
N ARG A 489 -29.25 -8.69 28.03
CA ARG A 489 -29.96 -9.68 28.86
C ARG A 489 -29.24 -9.91 30.18
N ASP A 490 -27.92 -10.01 30.13
CA ASP A 490 -27.11 -10.38 31.29
C ASP A 490 -26.63 -9.16 32.10
N GLY A 491 -26.94 -7.95 31.62
CA GLY A 491 -26.64 -6.70 32.33
C GLY A 491 -25.17 -6.31 32.27
N ASP A 492 -24.46 -6.71 31.21
CA ASP A 492 -23.05 -6.38 31.01
C ASP A 492 -22.87 -4.87 30.81
N HIS A 493 -21.74 -4.34 31.29
CA HIS A 493 -21.33 -2.99 30.91
C HIS A 493 -20.93 -2.98 29.44
N VAL A 494 -21.40 -2.00 28.66
CA VAL A 494 -21.10 -1.87 27.23
C VAL A 494 -20.28 -0.61 27.01
N HIS A 495 -19.02 -0.78 26.60
CA HIS A 495 -18.12 0.33 26.23
C HIS A 495 -18.48 0.92 24.88
N GLY A 496 -18.99 0.10 23.97
CA GLY A 496 -19.42 0.48 22.62
C GLY A 496 -19.96 -0.72 21.86
N VAL A 497 -20.53 -0.46 20.69
CA VAL A 497 -21.07 -1.48 19.79
C VAL A 497 -20.31 -1.44 18.47
N VAL A 498 -19.91 -2.61 17.99
CA VAL A 498 -19.35 -2.77 16.65
C VAL A 498 -20.50 -3.15 15.72
N GLU A 499 -20.97 -2.16 14.96
CA GLU A 499 -22.13 -2.29 14.05
C GLU A 499 -21.78 -3.13 12.80
N GLY A 500 -20.55 -3.04 12.31
CA GLY A 500 -20.12 -3.78 11.14
C GLY A 500 -18.60 -3.76 10.94
N THR A 501 -18.11 -4.75 10.20
CA THR A 501 -16.69 -4.84 9.79
C THR A 501 -16.61 -5.36 8.36
N TRP A 502 -15.56 -4.96 7.64
CA TRP A 502 -15.24 -5.49 6.33
C TRP A 502 -13.73 -5.72 6.21
N ILE A 503 -13.35 -6.75 5.47
CA ILE A 503 -11.96 -7.01 5.10
C ILE A 503 -11.90 -7.20 3.58
N ASP A 504 -10.86 -6.66 2.96
CA ASP A 504 -10.64 -6.77 1.51
C ASP A 504 -9.14 -6.77 1.20
N PHE A 505 -8.80 -6.99 -0.06
CA PHE A 505 -7.44 -6.84 -0.57
C PHE A 505 -7.47 -6.03 -1.86
N ALA A 506 -6.58 -5.05 -2.00
CA ALA A 506 -6.57 -4.14 -3.15
C ALA A 506 -6.29 -4.82 -4.51
N GLY A 507 -5.85 -6.09 -4.51
CA GLY A 507 -5.59 -6.85 -5.73
C GLY A 507 -4.31 -6.39 -6.44
N GLY A 508 -4.28 -6.55 -7.76
CA GLY A 508 -3.15 -6.13 -8.59
C GLY A 508 -3.17 -4.63 -8.82
N SER A 509 -2.28 -3.89 -8.16
CA SER A 509 -2.00 -2.48 -8.43
C SER A 509 -0.62 -2.32 -9.10
N GLY A 510 -0.23 -1.08 -9.45
CA GLY A 510 1.02 -0.80 -10.16
C GLY A 510 2.31 -1.24 -9.43
N ARG A 511 2.25 -1.55 -8.13
CA ARG A 511 3.34 -2.11 -7.33
C ARG A 511 2.79 -2.82 -6.10
N PHE A 512 3.37 -3.97 -5.74
CA PHE A 512 3.03 -4.66 -4.49
C PHE A 512 3.22 -3.72 -3.28
N GLY A 513 2.15 -3.55 -2.49
CA GLY A 513 2.14 -2.65 -1.33
C GLY A 513 1.80 -1.18 -1.64
N ALA A 514 1.56 -0.80 -2.90
CA ALA A 514 1.07 0.54 -3.21
C ALA A 514 -0.41 0.69 -2.79
N PRO A 515 -0.78 1.83 -2.18
CA PRO A 515 -2.17 2.12 -1.83
C PRO A 515 -3.02 2.25 -3.09
N ASP A 516 -4.30 1.90 -2.97
CA ASP A 516 -5.32 2.07 -4.00
C ASP A 516 -6.51 2.83 -3.40
N VAL A 517 -6.70 4.07 -3.87
CA VAL A 517 -7.75 4.98 -3.40
C VAL A 517 -9.16 4.40 -3.63
N THR A 518 -9.36 3.70 -4.74
CA THR A 518 -10.65 3.09 -5.07
C THR A 518 -10.91 1.92 -4.14
N ALA A 519 -9.91 1.06 -3.92
CA ALA A 519 -10.04 -0.07 -2.99
C ALA A 519 -10.32 0.38 -1.56
N PHE A 520 -9.66 1.44 -1.07
CA PHE A 520 -9.95 2.03 0.24
C PHE A 520 -11.39 2.54 0.33
N ARG A 521 -11.83 3.32 -0.65
CA ARG A 521 -13.20 3.85 -0.68
C ARG A 521 -14.24 2.74 -0.69
N ASP A 522 -14.05 1.73 -1.54
CA ASP A 522 -14.99 0.62 -1.69
C ASP A 522 -15.05 -0.24 -0.41
N ALA A 523 -13.91 -0.49 0.24
CA ALA A 523 -13.87 -1.20 1.52
C ALA A 523 -14.59 -0.43 2.64
N MET A 524 -14.42 0.89 2.69
CA MET A 524 -15.14 1.74 3.65
C MET A 524 -16.64 1.78 3.35
N ALA A 525 -17.04 1.93 2.09
CA ALA A 525 -18.45 1.90 1.69
C ALA A 525 -19.13 0.59 2.08
N ARG A 526 -18.49 -0.56 1.82
CA ARG A 526 -18.98 -1.88 2.23
C ARG A 526 -19.07 -2.04 3.75
N THR A 527 -18.20 -1.37 4.50
CA THR A 527 -18.28 -1.35 5.97
C THR A 527 -19.52 -0.60 6.44
N LEU A 528 -19.82 0.57 5.86
CA LEU A 528 -21.03 1.35 6.15
C LEU A 528 -22.29 0.55 5.78
N ASP A 529 -22.31 -0.06 4.59
CA ASP A 529 -23.41 -0.92 4.14
C ASP A 529 -23.66 -2.09 5.10
N ARG A 530 -22.60 -2.75 5.56
CA ARG A 530 -22.70 -3.85 6.53
C ARG A 530 -23.21 -3.41 7.89
N ALA A 531 -22.80 -2.21 8.32
CA ALA A 531 -23.24 -1.61 9.57
C ALA A 531 -24.68 -1.04 9.48
N GLY A 532 -25.24 -0.92 8.27
CA GLY A 532 -26.54 -0.29 8.07
C GLY A 532 -26.54 1.21 8.41
N VAL A 533 -25.39 1.86 8.31
CA VAL A 533 -25.20 3.30 8.59
C VAL A 533 -24.83 4.05 7.32
N THR A 534 -25.10 5.34 7.29
CA THR A 534 -24.77 6.22 6.16
C THR A 534 -23.56 7.09 6.47
N VAL A 535 -23.04 7.76 5.45
CA VAL A 535 -21.95 8.73 5.62
C VAL A 535 -22.32 9.89 6.54
N ASP A 536 -23.61 10.22 6.69
CA ASP A 536 -24.06 11.30 7.59
C ASP A 536 -24.03 10.88 9.07
N ASP A 537 -24.13 9.57 9.36
CA ASP A 537 -24.11 9.01 10.72
C ASP A 537 -22.69 8.96 11.32
N VAL A 538 -21.65 9.03 10.49
CA VAL A 538 -20.25 9.00 10.94
C VAL A 538 -19.81 10.39 11.36
N SER A 539 -19.34 10.53 12.61
CA SER A 539 -18.85 11.80 13.15
C SER A 539 -17.33 11.88 13.29
N TYR A 540 -16.65 10.73 13.32
CA TYR A 540 -15.21 10.63 13.48
C TYR A 540 -14.67 9.39 12.77
N VAL A 541 -13.50 9.51 12.13
CA VAL A 541 -12.75 8.41 11.53
C VAL A 541 -11.36 8.34 12.16
N GLU A 542 -11.04 7.19 12.75
CA GLU A 542 -9.70 6.86 13.23
C GLU A 542 -8.91 6.21 12.08
N CYS A 543 -8.10 7.01 11.39
CA CYS A 543 -7.36 6.64 10.19
C CYS A 543 -6.20 5.68 10.45
N ALA A 544 -5.87 4.87 9.44
CA ALA A 544 -4.69 4.03 9.39
C ALA A 544 -3.39 4.84 9.36
N ALA A 545 -3.44 6.10 8.88
CA ALA A 545 -2.36 7.06 8.76
C ALA A 545 -1.21 6.87 9.75
N THR A 546 -0.02 6.69 9.18
CA THR A 546 1.21 6.31 9.90
C THR A 546 2.26 7.42 9.87
N GLY A 547 2.03 8.50 9.12
CA GLY A 547 3.03 9.49 8.74
C GLY A 547 3.67 9.19 7.38
N ALA A 548 3.29 8.10 6.69
CA ALA A 548 3.76 7.80 5.35
C ALA A 548 3.03 8.67 4.33
N SER A 549 3.60 9.83 4.00
CA SER A 549 2.96 10.92 3.26
C SER A 549 2.12 10.51 2.04
N PHE A 550 2.59 9.58 1.21
CA PHE A 550 1.84 9.08 0.04
C PHE A 550 0.64 8.19 0.42
N ALA A 551 0.81 7.27 1.37
CA ALA A 551 -0.28 6.39 1.81
C ALA A 551 -1.33 7.15 2.62
N ASP A 552 -0.88 8.07 3.49
CA ASP A 552 -1.74 8.98 4.24
C ASP A 552 -2.58 9.86 3.28
N ALA A 553 -1.97 10.38 2.21
CA ALA A 553 -2.69 11.16 1.19
C ALA A 553 -3.75 10.33 0.46
N ALA A 554 -3.41 9.10 0.04
CA ALA A 554 -4.35 8.19 -0.61
C ALA A 554 -5.54 7.82 0.30
N GLU A 555 -5.31 7.62 1.60
CA GLU A 555 -6.37 7.38 2.58
C GLU A 555 -7.29 8.60 2.71
N VAL A 556 -6.73 9.82 2.81
CA VAL A 556 -7.52 11.04 2.92
C VAL A 556 -8.32 11.34 1.64
N GLU A 557 -7.74 11.08 0.47
CA GLU A 557 -8.45 11.20 -0.82
C GLU A 557 -9.63 10.20 -0.90
N ALA A 558 -9.43 8.96 -0.45
CA ALA A 558 -10.49 7.95 -0.41
C ALA A 558 -11.63 8.37 0.53
N LEU A 559 -11.30 8.93 1.70
CA LEU A 559 -12.27 9.49 2.63
C LEU A 559 -13.00 10.69 2.01
N GLY A 560 -12.28 11.61 1.38
CA GLY A 560 -12.88 12.76 0.70
C GLY A 560 -13.88 12.34 -0.38
N GLY A 561 -13.54 11.31 -1.16
CA GLY A 561 -14.44 10.72 -2.15
C GLY A 561 -15.66 10.01 -1.53
N LEU A 562 -15.48 9.29 -0.43
CA LEU A 562 -16.57 8.62 0.29
C LEU A 562 -17.57 9.63 0.89
N PHE A 563 -17.05 10.67 1.54
CA PHE A 563 -17.86 11.67 2.25
C PHE A 563 -18.31 12.84 1.36
N HIS A 564 -18.06 12.81 0.04
CA HIS A 564 -18.41 13.90 -0.88
C HIS A 564 -19.90 14.29 -0.85
N ALA A 565 -20.78 13.32 -0.66
CA ALA A 565 -22.23 13.54 -0.63
C ALA A 565 -22.79 13.89 0.77
N ARG A 566 -21.93 14.04 1.78
CA ARG A 566 -22.34 14.35 3.15
C ARG A 566 -23.01 15.73 3.20
N ALA A 567 -24.13 15.86 3.90
CA ALA A 567 -24.89 17.11 3.97
C ALA A 567 -24.41 18.08 5.08
N GLY A 568 -23.72 17.55 6.10
CA GLY A 568 -23.28 18.30 7.28
C GLY A 568 -21.83 18.81 7.23
N ASP A 569 -21.30 19.14 8.41
CA ASP A 569 -19.89 19.54 8.58
C ASP A 569 -18.93 18.45 8.06
N PRO A 570 -17.72 18.83 7.60
CA PRO A 570 -16.65 17.89 7.26
C PRO A 570 -16.44 16.84 8.34
N VAL A 571 -16.28 15.58 7.94
CA VAL A 571 -16.05 14.47 8.88
C VAL A 571 -14.72 14.68 9.60
N LEU A 572 -14.72 14.48 10.91
CA LEU A 572 -13.48 14.60 11.69
C LEU A 572 -12.62 13.36 11.47
N ILE A 573 -11.33 13.56 11.24
CA ILE A 573 -10.36 12.48 11.10
C ILE A 573 -9.25 12.63 12.13
N GLY A 574 -8.60 11.53 12.48
CA GLY A 574 -7.43 11.54 13.34
C GLY A 574 -6.70 10.20 13.32
N THR A 575 -5.55 10.14 13.99
CA THR A 575 -4.82 8.88 14.18
C THR A 575 -4.10 8.87 15.52
N VAL A 576 -4.03 7.70 16.14
CA VAL A 576 -3.29 7.44 17.37
C VAL A 576 -1.79 7.26 17.10
N LYS A 577 -1.40 6.95 15.86
CA LYS A 577 -0.04 6.50 15.54
C LYS A 577 1.01 7.61 15.67
N SER A 578 0.63 8.88 15.52
CA SER A 578 1.56 9.99 15.81
C SER A 578 1.81 10.22 17.30
N ALA A 579 0.98 9.65 18.17
CA ALA A 579 1.18 9.67 19.62
C ALA A 579 2.03 8.50 20.10
N ILE A 580 1.81 7.27 19.60
CA ILE A 580 2.43 6.05 20.15
C ILE A 580 3.23 5.22 19.14
N GLY A 581 3.43 5.72 17.92
CA GLY A 581 4.04 4.96 16.84
C GLY A 581 3.08 3.97 16.18
N HIS A 582 3.61 3.23 15.22
CA HIS A 582 2.90 2.20 14.49
C HIS A 582 3.04 0.86 15.21
N LEU A 583 1.97 0.47 15.91
CA LEU A 583 1.91 -0.77 16.70
C LEU A 583 1.69 -2.03 15.86
N GLU A 584 1.92 -1.99 14.55
CA GLU A 584 1.83 -3.11 13.63
C GLU A 584 0.59 -3.98 13.89
N ALA A 585 0.74 -5.25 14.31
CA ALA A 585 -0.37 -6.16 14.60
C ALA A 585 -1.39 -5.61 15.63
N ALA A 586 -0.95 -4.81 16.59
CA ALA A 586 -1.77 -4.21 17.64
C ALA A 586 -2.34 -2.82 17.29
N SER A 587 -2.00 -2.26 16.12
CA SER A 587 -2.45 -0.93 15.68
C SER A 587 -3.98 -0.78 15.72
N GLY A 588 -4.70 -1.76 15.16
CA GLY A 588 -6.17 -1.75 15.11
C GLY A 588 -6.82 -1.72 16.49
N LEU A 589 -6.33 -2.51 17.46
CA LEU A 589 -6.88 -2.49 18.82
C LEU A 589 -6.53 -1.21 19.58
N ALA A 590 -5.37 -0.59 19.32
CA ALA A 590 -5.05 0.73 19.88
C ALA A 590 -6.02 1.81 19.36
N GLN A 591 -6.35 1.75 18.06
CA GLN A 591 -7.33 2.63 17.41
C GLN A 591 -8.74 2.44 17.97
N VAL A 592 -9.20 1.18 18.12
CA VAL A 592 -10.50 0.87 18.75
C VAL A 592 -10.53 1.36 20.19
N THR A 593 -9.47 1.13 20.95
CA THR A 593 -9.35 1.58 22.35
C THR A 593 -9.46 3.10 22.46
N LYS A 594 -8.72 3.85 21.63
CA LYS A 594 -8.85 5.32 21.55
C LYS A 594 -10.29 5.72 21.27
N THR A 595 -10.93 5.12 20.27
CA THR A 595 -12.32 5.45 19.90
C THR A 595 -13.31 5.18 21.03
N LEU A 596 -13.22 4.03 21.72
CA LEU A 596 -14.06 3.71 22.87
C LEU A 596 -13.86 4.69 24.03
N LEU A 597 -12.62 5.08 24.31
CA LEU A 597 -12.32 6.08 25.34
C LEU A 597 -12.87 7.46 24.95
N GLN A 598 -12.73 7.87 23.69
CA GLN A 598 -13.32 9.11 23.19
C GLN A 598 -14.85 9.12 23.34
N LEU A 599 -15.52 7.99 23.08
CA LEU A 599 -16.98 7.84 23.31
C LEU A 599 -17.33 7.95 24.79
N ARG A 600 -16.61 7.21 25.65
CA ARG A 600 -16.79 7.22 27.11
C ARG A 600 -16.66 8.62 27.70
N HIS A 601 -15.68 9.39 27.23
CA HIS A 601 -15.41 10.75 27.69
C HIS A 601 -16.12 11.84 26.88
N ARG A 602 -16.86 11.47 25.83
CA ARG A 602 -17.55 12.39 24.91
C ARG A 602 -16.63 13.50 24.41
N SER A 603 -15.40 13.13 24.06
CA SER A 603 -14.39 14.06 23.57
C SER A 603 -13.51 13.38 22.53
N ILE A 604 -13.22 14.07 21.45
CA ILE A 604 -12.25 13.66 20.44
C ILE A 604 -10.89 14.19 20.88
N ALA A 605 -9.93 13.29 21.03
CA ALA A 605 -8.56 13.61 21.40
C ALA A 605 -7.83 14.24 20.20
N PRO A 606 -6.91 15.18 20.43
CA PRO A 606 -6.08 15.74 19.38
C PRO A 606 -5.22 14.66 18.72
N THR A 607 -5.01 14.82 17.42
CA THR A 607 -3.99 14.11 16.65
C THR A 607 -2.74 14.98 16.59
N PRO A 608 -1.60 14.54 17.16
CA PRO A 608 -0.36 15.28 17.05
C PRO A 608 0.09 15.45 15.59
N THR A 609 0.42 16.68 15.21
CA THR A 609 0.93 17.09 13.88
C THR A 609 2.27 17.81 14.00
N ALA A 610 3.01 17.92 12.90
CA ALA A 610 4.22 18.73 12.77
C ALA A 610 3.92 20.19 12.39
N GLY A 611 2.65 20.60 12.45
CA GLY A 611 2.19 21.97 12.23
C GLY A 611 1.86 22.35 10.78
N ARG A 612 2.27 21.55 9.77
CA ARG A 612 1.87 21.78 8.37
C ARG A 612 1.41 20.48 7.72
N LEU A 613 0.12 20.45 7.38
CA LEU A 613 -0.51 19.34 6.67
C LEU A 613 0.11 19.11 5.29
N SER A 614 0.01 17.86 4.83
CA SER A 614 0.53 17.38 3.56
C SER A 614 -0.07 18.15 2.38
N ARG A 615 0.78 18.63 1.48
CA ARG A 615 0.45 19.29 0.21
C ARG A 615 0.02 18.32 -0.88
N LEU A 616 0.16 17.02 -0.64
CA LEU A 616 -0.37 15.99 -1.53
C LEU A 616 -1.91 15.91 -1.48
N VAL A 617 -2.52 16.55 -0.47
CA VAL A 617 -3.97 16.58 -0.26
C VAL A 617 -4.45 18.02 -0.37
N ASP A 618 -5.51 18.24 -1.14
CA ASP A 618 -6.23 19.51 -1.18
C ASP A 618 -7.28 19.56 -0.05
N TRP A 619 -6.82 19.84 1.18
CA TRP A 619 -7.63 19.80 2.39
C TRP A 619 -8.87 20.71 2.35
N ASP A 620 -8.78 21.85 1.66
CA ASP A 620 -9.89 22.81 1.55
C ASP A 620 -10.98 22.35 0.58
N ALA A 621 -10.65 21.44 -0.34
CA ALA A 621 -11.58 20.89 -1.32
C ALA A 621 -12.31 19.63 -0.84
N LEU A 622 -11.83 18.98 0.21
CA LEU A 622 -12.38 17.70 0.70
C LEU A 622 -13.28 17.91 1.93
N PRO A 623 -14.37 17.13 2.07
CA PRO A 623 -15.28 17.20 3.23
C PRO A 623 -14.69 16.47 4.45
N VAL A 624 -13.40 16.65 4.71
CA VAL A 624 -12.65 16.03 5.82
C VAL A 624 -11.94 17.11 6.63
N ARG A 625 -11.86 16.95 7.95
CA ARG A 625 -11.17 17.90 8.82
C ARG A 625 -10.37 17.16 9.89
N LEU A 626 -9.10 17.49 10.02
CA LEU A 626 -8.26 16.92 11.06
C LEU A 626 -8.68 17.40 12.46
N ALA A 627 -8.79 16.46 13.41
CA ALA A 627 -8.95 16.76 14.83
C ALA A 627 -7.57 17.02 15.45
N ASP A 628 -7.03 18.23 15.28
CA ASP A 628 -5.69 18.65 15.74
C ASP A 628 -5.66 19.23 17.18
N ARG A 629 -6.84 19.40 17.78
CA ARG A 629 -7.05 19.91 19.13
C ARG A 629 -8.15 19.12 19.84
N PRO A 630 -8.21 19.12 21.18
CA PRO A 630 -9.30 18.50 21.91
C PRO A 630 -10.65 19.11 21.49
N MET A 631 -11.62 18.25 21.14
CA MET A 631 -12.95 18.68 20.73
C MET A 631 -14.02 17.94 21.54
N PRO A 632 -15.12 18.59 21.96
CA PRO A 632 -16.28 17.89 22.49
C PRO A 632 -16.89 16.98 21.42
N TRP A 633 -17.17 15.72 21.75
CA TRP A 633 -17.88 14.80 20.87
C TRP A 633 -19.37 14.92 21.14
N ARG A 634 -20.07 15.68 20.28
CA ARG A 634 -21.51 15.91 20.40
C ARG A 634 -22.28 14.84 19.63
N SER A 635 -23.39 14.38 20.19
CA SER A 635 -24.38 13.60 19.44
C SER A 635 -24.97 14.46 18.31
N PRO A 636 -25.27 13.90 17.12
CA PRO A 636 -25.97 14.60 16.04
C PRO A 636 -27.26 15.30 16.48
N ASP A 637 -27.97 14.72 17.46
CA ASP A 637 -29.24 15.26 17.96
C ASP A 637 -29.08 16.42 18.96
N GLY A 638 -27.84 16.83 19.28
CA GLY A 638 -27.56 17.90 20.25
C GLY A 638 -28.02 17.61 21.68
N ALA A 639 -28.56 16.42 21.95
CA ALA A 639 -28.97 15.99 23.28
C ALA A 639 -27.75 15.86 24.20
N ALA A 640 -27.63 16.80 25.14
CA ALA A 640 -27.05 16.48 26.45
C ALA A 640 -28.01 15.50 27.15
N PRO A 641 -27.51 14.54 27.94
CA PRO A 641 -28.29 13.41 28.46
C PRO A 641 -29.55 13.81 29.22
#